data_AF-A0AAU2NMT1-F1
#
_entry.id   AF-A0AAU2NMT1-F1
#
_cell.length_a   1.000
_cell.length_b   1.000
_cell.length_c   1.000
_cell.angle_alpha   90.00
_cell.angle_beta   90.00
_cell.angle_gamma   90.00
#
_symmetry.space_group_name_H-M   'P 1'
#
loop_
_entity.id
_entity.type
_entity.pdbx_description
1 polymer ?
#
loop_
_entity_poly.entity_id
_entity_poly.type
_entity_poly.pdbx_seq_one_letter_code
_entity_poly.pdbx_strand_id
1 'polypeptide(L)'
;MSETERQLPPLRAGRQPAGVALLKFLDDPRAPRICVVSGPSGIGKSHLLTWLVAACSGSGSPAGRRPDAAFSLAGMTADAAVWRLAARLGVYARTASDLVRALQDGGRPKLLLLWDLGRSAEPEAIAVRVLGRLLDVPGLRVVAEGGGGEGDTIQGAAVLALDEPRWTDPVRFSAWYEKRRGASPFNASDVYPSPGLALLAAAVPAEVSGQAAKGVHAAWWAAAGDDARVALAALAGAEQPLNLAQWSAIAGVEAVETAARLLPPDSMAGGTWWLPAGPLRDTVTADADPVDPAELTRALAGAVPRLSNRSPDFTRADPAELALVLRQALRAGLADEVLEDVELLAHADPIAVTTALAVHPNVQIAKAWSLAGPALIDEPDPAVRAIVLLARRPRDVSGGELPLKGAVDWTVEQTLWFQAGDSPVRAGMLAQRPHGGDIVLVTDDGTLKAVELASGKQFSVPGCPLATPVLTVGLQGLPDGTPAALGSNGQPYLLAGSSLPAFPVPRVGHLTAIGPLGAAGDSTGRVYWPAGAVDEVLHIGPVTALAITPPDAAGEGLLVSGGADGRVRSWEPGSGTPPGVVDQRQCPVAGVAVGGSTYGLVIAMAWNDGLVRVRRPQTGQVVDVRFGSPVRSVLVDASGRVILVLPEGVLSILLSTPPAWQDGDDARIPAEAALCRLASGEGNPSELLAALLDAELLVCPDAETGVLLVTTGGNGKDGVDACTSQGHVPRHWAGVVRMSGRDLAATFEGLDLRLNPASPTSLAFPLRDLRRAAGSPRTPT
;
A
#
# COMPACT_ATOMS: atom_id res chain seq x y z
N MET A 1 38.23 25.98 -5.50
CA MET A 1 38.04 24.54 -5.83
C MET A 1 37.21 24.47 -7.09
N SER A 2 37.71 23.74 -8.07
CA SER A 2 37.36 23.77 -9.50
C SER A 2 35.87 23.63 -9.81
N GLU A 3 35.34 24.53 -10.64
CA GLU A 3 34.17 24.28 -11.48
C GLU A 3 34.51 23.10 -12.40
N THR A 4 34.13 21.89 -12.00
CA THR A 4 34.07 20.77 -12.93
C THR A 4 32.99 21.13 -13.93
N GLU A 5 33.38 21.59 -15.12
CA GLU A 5 32.51 21.94 -16.22
C GLU A 5 31.52 20.79 -16.45
N ARG A 6 30.25 21.01 -16.05
CA ARG A 6 29.24 19.96 -16.00
C ARG A 6 28.98 19.47 -17.42
N GLN A 7 29.48 18.28 -17.74
CA GLN A 7 29.29 17.69 -19.06
C GLN A 7 27.89 17.08 -19.15
N LEU A 8 26.98 17.76 -19.87
CA LEU A 8 25.67 17.21 -20.19
C LEU A 8 25.82 15.98 -21.09
N PRO A 9 24.96 14.96 -20.96
CA PRO A 9 24.98 13.81 -21.86
C PRO A 9 24.76 14.27 -23.31
N PRO A 10 25.42 13.63 -24.30
CA PRO A 10 25.29 14.04 -25.70
C PRO A 10 23.87 13.75 -26.23
N LEU A 11 23.26 14.76 -26.84
CA LEU A 11 21.94 14.66 -27.47
C LEU A 11 22.10 14.48 -28.99
N ARG A 12 21.62 13.35 -29.53
CA ARG A 12 21.90 12.90 -30.91
C ARG A 12 20.88 13.45 -31.93
N ALA A 13 21.07 13.11 -33.20
CA ALA A 13 20.17 13.44 -34.31
C ALA A 13 19.79 14.93 -34.40
N GLY A 14 20.74 15.83 -34.07
CA GLY A 14 20.51 17.27 -34.13
C GLY A 14 19.57 17.84 -33.05
N ARG A 15 19.16 17.07 -32.02
CA ARG A 15 18.15 17.50 -31.04
C ARG A 15 18.62 18.51 -29.98
N GLN A 16 19.84 19.03 -30.09
CA GLN A 16 20.39 20.02 -29.15
C GLN A 16 19.48 21.25 -28.94
N PRO A 17 18.89 21.88 -29.99
CA PRO A 17 18.04 23.06 -29.79
C PRO A 17 16.84 22.77 -28.88
N ALA A 18 16.18 21.62 -29.04
CA ALA A 18 15.08 21.17 -28.19
C ALA A 18 15.53 20.96 -26.73
N GLY A 19 16.67 20.30 -26.52
CA GLY A 19 17.22 20.09 -25.17
C GLY A 19 17.55 21.38 -24.44
N VAL A 20 18.13 22.36 -25.15
CA VAL A 20 18.42 23.69 -24.59
C VAL A 20 17.14 24.44 -24.23
N ALA A 21 16.09 24.34 -25.07
CA ALA A 21 14.81 24.97 -24.79
C ALA A 21 14.13 24.40 -23.54
N LEU A 22 14.16 23.08 -23.35
CA LEU A 22 13.64 22.43 -22.14
C LEU A 22 14.40 22.86 -20.88
N LEU A 23 15.74 22.95 -20.93
CA LEU A 23 16.50 23.44 -19.78
C LEU A 23 16.16 24.90 -19.44
N LYS A 24 16.01 25.77 -20.44
CA LYS A 24 15.58 27.16 -20.24
C LYS A 24 14.16 27.25 -19.67
N PHE A 25 13.24 26.41 -20.14
CA PHE A 25 11.89 26.30 -19.60
C PHE A 25 11.90 25.98 -18.11
N LEU A 26 12.77 25.07 -17.66
CA LEU A 26 12.89 24.72 -16.24
C LEU A 26 13.44 25.88 -15.39
N ASP A 27 14.32 26.71 -15.96
CA ASP A 27 14.95 27.83 -15.25
C ASP A 27 14.11 29.10 -15.21
N ASP A 28 13.22 29.30 -16.19
CA ASP A 28 12.45 30.54 -16.34
C ASP A 28 11.21 30.56 -15.43
N PRO A 29 11.17 31.41 -14.37
CA PRO A 29 10.02 31.52 -13.48
C PRO A 29 8.76 32.06 -14.17
N ARG A 30 8.89 32.69 -15.35
CA ARG A 30 7.78 33.24 -16.14
C ARG A 30 7.27 32.27 -17.20
N ALA A 31 8.00 31.20 -17.47
CA ALA A 31 7.53 30.17 -18.38
C ALA A 31 6.24 29.52 -17.83
N PRO A 32 5.37 29.01 -18.72
CA PRO A 32 4.24 28.19 -18.29
C PRO A 32 4.65 27.05 -17.35
N ARG A 33 3.73 26.60 -16.49
CA ARG A 33 4.04 25.52 -15.54
C ARG A 33 4.05 24.13 -16.17
N ILE A 34 3.49 23.99 -17.38
CA ILE A 34 3.52 22.73 -18.13
C ILE A 34 4.09 22.95 -19.53
N CYS A 35 4.96 22.04 -19.95
CA CYS A 35 5.46 21.92 -21.31
C CYS A 35 5.12 20.55 -21.89
N VAL A 36 4.44 20.52 -23.03
CA VAL A 36 4.13 19.30 -23.78
C VAL A 36 5.10 19.17 -24.96
N VAL A 37 5.90 18.12 -24.97
CA VAL A 37 6.76 17.73 -26.10
C VAL A 37 5.91 16.92 -27.07
N SER A 38 5.60 17.47 -28.24
CA SER A 38 4.69 16.86 -29.22
C SER A 38 5.39 16.52 -30.53
N GLY A 39 4.66 15.85 -31.43
CA GLY A 39 5.09 15.47 -32.77
C GLY A 39 4.75 14.01 -33.09
N PRO A 40 4.90 13.59 -34.36
CA PRO A 40 4.49 12.26 -34.82
C PRO A 40 5.29 11.11 -34.18
N SER A 41 4.87 9.87 -34.40
CA SER A 41 5.63 8.68 -33.99
C SER A 41 7.03 8.68 -34.62
N GLY A 42 8.04 8.22 -33.87
CA GLY A 42 9.43 8.20 -34.32
C GLY A 42 10.16 9.55 -34.34
N ILE A 43 9.50 10.69 -34.02
CA ILE A 43 10.13 12.02 -34.04
C ILE A 43 11.23 12.19 -32.97
N GLY A 44 11.28 11.31 -31.95
CA GLY A 44 12.34 11.30 -30.92
C GLY A 44 11.95 11.94 -29.59
N LYS A 45 10.66 12.01 -29.27
CA LYS A 45 10.14 12.55 -27.99
C LYS A 45 10.70 11.81 -26.77
N SER A 46 10.59 10.48 -26.74
CA SER A 46 11.05 9.66 -25.62
C SER A 46 12.57 9.71 -25.45
N HIS A 47 13.33 9.82 -26.55
CA HIS A 47 14.78 10.06 -26.51
C HIS A 47 15.12 11.39 -25.82
N LEU A 48 14.40 12.46 -26.15
CA LEU A 48 14.61 13.79 -25.57
C LEU A 48 14.28 13.81 -24.07
N LEU A 49 13.19 13.18 -23.63
CA LEU A 49 12.83 13.13 -22.20
C LEU A 49 13.74 12.23 -21.41
N THR A 50 14.17 11.09 -21.96
CA THR A 50 15.19 10.23 -21.33
C THR A 50 16.50 11.01 -21.13
N TRP A 51 16.91 11.78 -22.14
CA TRP A 51 18.06 12.69 -22.01
C TRP A 51 17.84 13.74 -20.92
N LEU A 52 16.63 14.33 -20.83
CA LEU A 52 16.32 15.34 -19.82
C LEU A 52 16.40 14.76 -18.40
N VAL A 53 15.85 13.56 -18.17
CA VAL A 53 15.97 12.85 -16.90
C VAL A 53 17.45 12.64 -16.55
N ALA A 54 18.25 12.10 -17.47
CA ALA A 54 19.68 11.89 -17.24
C ALA A 54 20.43 13.21 -16.97
N ALA A 55 20.09 14.27 -17.70
CA ALA A 55 20.66 15.60 -17.50
C ALA A 55 20.30 16.17 -16.12
N CYS A 56 19.09 15.92 -15.63
CA CYS A 56 18.55 16.50 -14.40
C CYS A 56 18.81 15.67 -13.12
N SER A 57 19.15 14.39 -13.23
CA SER A 57 19.33 13.50 -12.08
C SER A 57 20.74 13.45 -11.49
N GLY A 58 21.73 14.11 -12.10
CA GLY A 58 23.12 14.12 -11.59
C GLY A 58 23.30 14.82 -10.23
N SER A 59 24.31 14.41 -9.45
CA SER A 59 24.63 14.97 -8.12
C SER A 59 24.97 16.48 -8.16
N GLY A 60 25.44 16.98 -9.30
CA GLY A 60 25.68 18.41 -9.59
C GLY A 60 24.46 19.18 -10.14
N SER A 61 23.29 18.54 -10.25
CA SER A 61 22.07 19.23 -10.70
C SER A 61 21.54 20.18 -9.62
N PRO A 62 21.14 21.43 -10.00
CA PRO A 62 20.41 22.33 -9.12
C PRO A 62 19.19 21.64 -8.53
N ALA A 63 18.90 21.87 -7.25
CA ALA A 63 17.77 21.25 -6.57
C ALA A 63 16.45 21.44 -7.32
N GLY A 64 16.21 22.63 -7.88
CA GLY A 64 15.01 22.94 -8.67
C GLY A 64 14.89 22.25 -10.03
N ARG A 65 15.93 21.55 -10.50
CA ARG A 65 15.89 20.74 -11.73
C ARG A 65 15.75 19.25 -11.48
N ARG A 66 15.89 18.79 -10.23
CA ARG A 66 15.77 17.36 -9.94
C ARG A 66 14.30 16.96 -9.99
N PRO A 67 13.92 15.96 -10.81
CA PRO A 67 12.53 15.53 -10.86
C PRO A 67 12.14 14.88 -9.52
N ASP A 68 11.00 15.27 -8.97
CA ASP A 68 10.37 14.59 -7.84
C ASP A 68 9.69 13.29 -8.29
N ALA A 69 9.26 13.21 -9.55
CA ALA A 69 8.82 11.98 -10.18
C ALA A 69 9.15 12.00 -11.68
N ALA A 70 9.57 10.84 -12.20
CA ALA A 70 9.85 10.63 -13.61
C ALA A 70 9.45 9.21 -14.03
N PHE A 71 8.40 9.05 -14.84
CA PHE A 71 7.93 7.73 -15.32
C PHE A 71 7.06 7.81 -16.59
N SER A 72 6.87 6.65 -17.23
CA SER A 72 5.99 6.45 -18.40
C SER A 72 4.52 6.38 -17.99
N LEU A 73 3.63 6.99 -18.78
CA LEU A 73 2.18 6.89 -18.68
C LEU A 73 1.59 5.76 -19.57
N ALA A 74 2.43 4.97 -20.23
CA ALA A 74 1.99 3.93 -21.14
C ALA A 74 1.02 2.95 -20.45
N GLY A 75 -0.09 2.66 -21.12
CA GLY A 75 -1.13 1.74 -20.64
C GLY A 75 -1.92 2.22 -19.42
N MET A 76 -1.64 3.39 -18.85
CA MET A 76 -2.32 3.88 -17.63
C MET A 76 -3.67 4.52 -17.93
N THR A 77 -4.64 4.31 -17.04
CA THR A 77 -5.86 5.13 -16.94
C THR A 77 -5.58 6.42 -16.14
N ALA A 78 -6.55 7.34 -16.10
CA ALA A 78 -6.44 8.52 -15.24
C ALA A 78 -6.23 8.18 -13.76
N ASP A 79 -6.91 7.15 -13.26
CA ASP A 79 -6.80 6.72 -11.86
C ASP A 79 -5.43 6.07 -11.59
N ALA A 80 -4.95 5.19 -12.48
CA ALA A 80 -3.61 4.60 -12.37
C ALA A 80 -2.50 5.67 -12.36
N ALA A 81 -2.64 6.72 -13.19
CA ALA A 81 -1.71 7.85 -13.21
C ALA A 81 -1.73 8.63 -11.89
N VAL A 82 -2.91 8.90 -11.32
CA VAL A 82 -3.05 9.54 -9.99
C VAL A 82 -2.37 8.70 -8.91
N TRP A 83 -2.65 7.40 -8.86
CA TRP A 83 -2.10 6.52 -7.84
C TRP A 83 -0.58 6.41 -7.94
N ARG A 84 -0.04 6.28 -9.16
CA ARG A 84 1.41 6.26 -9.40
C ARG A 84 2.06 7.57 -9.00
N LEU A 85 1.47 8.72 -9.33
CA LEU A 85 1.96 10.03 -8.90
C LEU A 85 1.98 10.14 -7.37
N ALA A 86 0.89 9.73 -6.71
CA ALA A 86 0.77 9.79 -5.27
C ALA A 86 1.86 8.95 -4.58
N ALA A 87 2.03 7.70 -5.02
CA ALA A 87 3.05 6.80 -4.51
C ALA A 87 4.47 7.35 -4.70
N ARG A 88 4.81 7.86 -5.89
CA ARG A 88 6.13 8.47 -6.16
C ARG A 88 6.41 9.73 -5.35
N LEU A 89 5.35 10.48 -5.01
CA LEU A 89 5.46 11.71 -4.23
C LEU A 89 5.34 11.48 -2.71
N GLY A 90 5.12 10.24 -2.28
CA GLY A 90 5.00 9.87 -0.86
C GLY A 90 3.73 10.41 -0.20
N VAL A 91 2.65 10.57 -0.98
CA VAL A 91 1.36 11.06 -0.49
C VAL A 91 0.25 10.05 -0.79
N TYR A 92 -0.83 10.11 -0.03
CA TYR A 92 -2.04 9.37 -0.36
C TYR A 92 -2.93 10.18 -1.30
N ALA A 93 -3.36 9.57 -2.40
CA ALA A 93 -4.44 10.11 -3.22
C ALA A 93 -5.17 8.99 -3.97
N ARG A 94 -6.51 9.02 -3.91
CA ARG A 94 -7.38 8.14 -4.70
C ARG A 94 -7.85 8.80 -5.98
N THR A 95 -8.08 10.10 -5.91
CA THR A 95 -8.54 10.95 -7.01
C THR A 95 -7.55 12.07 -7.29
N ALA A 96 -7.64 12.68 -8.48
CA ALA A 96 -6.83 13.85 -8.82
C ALA A 96 -7.03 15.02 -7.84
N SER A 97 -8.26 15.19 -7.32
CA SER A 97 -8.57 16.20 -6.31
C SER A 97 -7.85 15.94 -4.98
N ASP A 98 -7.76 14.68 -4.56
CA ASP A 98 -7.01 14.32 -3.35
C ASP A 98 -5.52 14.58 -3.55
N LEU A 99 -4.99 14.28 -4.75
CA LEU A 99 -3.59 14.53 -5.09
C LEU A 99 -3.28 16.03 -5.05
N VAL A 100 -4.10 16.88 -5.67
CA VAL A 100 -3.92 18.33 -5.64
C VAL A 100 -3.91 18.85 -4.20
N ARG A 101 -4.88 18.42 -3.38
CA ARG A 101 -4.96 18.81 -1.96
C ARG A 101 -3.69 18.41 -1.21
N ALA A 102 -3.28 17.15 -1.33
CA ALA A 102 -2.08 16.63 -0.64
C ALA A 102 -0.80 17.34 -1.08
N LEU A 103 -0.71 17.79 -2.33
CA LEU A 103 0.46 18.51 -2.84
C LEU A 103 0.48 19.98 -2.43
N GLN A 104 -0.68 20.63 -2.27
CA GLN A 104 -0.80 21.99 -1.76
C GLN A 104 -0.32 22.09 -0.30
N ASP A 105 -0.59 21.07 0.51
CA ASP A 105 -0.14 21.01 1.91
C ASP A 105 1.38 20.84 2.06
N GLY A 106 2.06 20.29 1.04
CA GLY A 106 3.48 19.94 1.07
C GLY A 106 4.47 21.11 0.90
N GLY A 107 3.98 22.31 0.53
CA GLY A 107 4.71 23.59 0.57
C GLY A 107 5.95 23.76 -0.34
N ARG A 108 6.54 22.70 -0.91
CA ARG A 108 7.74 22.78 -1.77
C ARG A 108 7.38 22.68 -3.27
N PRO A 109 8.05 23.47 -4.15
CA PRO A 109 7.88 23.32 -5.60
C PRO A 109 8.33 21.92 -6.03
N LYS A 110 7.62 21.35 -7.01
CA LYS A 110 7.87 19.99 -7.50
C LYS A 110 8.07 19.97 -9.02
N LEU A 111 8.88 19.05 -9.52
CA LEU A 111 9.08 18.83 -10.95
C LEU A 111 8.68 17.41 -11.35
N LEU A 112 7.76 17.28 -12.31
CA LEU A 112 7.31 16.01 -12.87
C LEU A 112 7.77 15.87 -14.32
N LEU A 113 8.35 14.72 -14.66
CA LEU A 113 8.73 14.37 -16.04
C LEU A 113 7.94 13.13 -16.47
N LEU A 114 6.95 13.30 -17.34
CA LEU A 114 6.02 12.25 -17.74
C LEU A 114 6.17 12.00 -19.23
N TRP A 115 6.19 10.74 -19.66
CA TRP A 115 6.27 10.40 -21.08
C TRP A 115 5.21 9.39 -21.48
N ASP A 116 5.08 9.10 -22.78
CA ASP A 116 4.10 8.15 -23.31
C ASP A 116 2.62 8.52 -23.04
N LEU A 117 2.23 9.79 -22.92
CA LEU A 117 0.82 10.18 -22.72
C LEU A 117 -0.09 9.63 -23.82
N GLY A 118 0.33 9.74 -25.08
CA GLY A 118 -0.41 9.19 -26.22
C GLY A 118 -0.47 7.66 -26.26
N ARG A 119 0.30 6.95 -25.41
CA ARG A 119 0.24 5.49 -25.24
C ARG A 119 -0.48 5.08 -23.96
N SER A 120 -0.97 6.04 -23.19
CA SER A 120 -1.83 5.75 -22.05
C SER A 120 -3.16 5.18 -22.54
N ALA A 121 -3.90 4.51 -21.65
CA ALA A 121 -5.21 3.98 -21.97
C ALA A 121 -6.26 5.09 -22.15
N GLU A 122 -6.06 6.24 -21.50
CA GLU A 122 -6.99 7.37 -21.52
C GLU A 122 -6.25 8.73 -21.68
N PRO A 123 -5.63 9.01 -22.85
CA PRO A 123 -4.79 10.19 -23.04
C PRO A 123 -5.50 11.52 -22.74
N GLU A 124 -6.72 11.67 -23.24
CA GLU A 124 -7.53 12.87 -23.00
C GLU A 124 -7.93 13.01 -21.52
N ALA A 125 -8.31 11.91 -20.88
CA ALA A 125 -8.70 11.92 -19.48
C ALA A 125 -7.51 12.29 -18.58
N ILE A 126 -6.33 11.75 -18.85
CA ILE A 126 -5.10 12.11 -18.11
C ILE A 126 -4.74 13.59 -18.36
N ALA A 127 -4.78 14.06 -19.60
CA ALA A 127 -4.49 15.45 -19.93
C ALA A 127 -5.41 16.43 -19.16
N VAL A 128 -6.72 16.18 -19.15
CA VAL A 128 -7.70 17.09 -18.55
C VAL A 128 -7.85 16.88 -17.04
N ARG A 129 -8.12 15.64 -16.60
CA ARG A 129 -8.49 15.34 -15.21
C ARG A 129 -7.29 15.25 -14.29
N VAL A 130 -6.09 14.96 -14.82
CA VAL A 130 -4.86 14.84 -14.01
C VAL A 130 -3.95 16.04 -14.25
N LEU A 131 -3.38 16.18 -15.46
CA LEU A 131 -2.38 17.21 -15.74
C LEU A 131 -2.96 18.63 -15.63
N GLY A 132 -4.17 18.85 -16.14
CA GLY A 132 -4.88 20.12 -15.99
C GLY A 132 -5.11 20.51 -14.52
N ARG A 133 -5.52 19.55 -13.68
CA ARG A 133 -5.76 19.78 -12.24
C ARG A 133 -4.48 20.00 -11.45
N LEU A 134 -3.39 19.38 -11.84
CA LEU A 134 -2.08 19.59 -11.23
C LEU A 134 -1.60 21.05 -11.35
N LEU A 135 -2.08 21.80 -12.35
CA LEU A 135 -1.83 23.24 -12.44
C LEU A 135 -2.47 24.04 -11.28
N ASP A 136 -3.39 23.47 -10.49
CA ASP A 136 -3.89 24.14 -9.28
C ASP A 136 -2.86 24.13 -8.13
N VAL A 137 -1.78 23.35 -8.25
CA VAL A 137 -0.72 23.27 -7.24
C VAL A 137 0.31 24.39 -7.46
N PRO A 138 0.49 25.32 -6.50
CA PRO A 138 1.48 26.39 -6.63
C PRO A 138 2.90 25.83 -6.75
N GLY A 139 3.69 26.38 -7.69
CA GLY A 139 5.10 26.01 -7.86
C GLY A 139 5.37 24.64 -8.50
N LEU A 140 4.34 23.86 -8.84
CA LEU A 140 4.50 22.61 -9.59
C LEU A 140 4.87 22.91 -11.06
N ARG A 141 5.84 22.15 -11.58
CA ARG A 141 6.20 22.11 -13.00
C ARG A 141 6.06 20.72 -13.58
N VAL A 142 5.61 20.64 -14.83
CA VAL A 142 5.42 19.38 -15.55
C VAL A 142 6.05 19.48 -16.94
N VAL A 143 6.82 18.46 -17.34
CA VAL A 143 7.17 18.22 -18.73
C VAL A 143 6.54 16.90 -19.15
N ALA A 144 5.67 16.92 -20.15
CA ALA A 144 4.92 15.75 -20.61
C ALA A 144 5.23 15.45 -22.09
N GLU A 145 5.31 14.18 -22.49
CA GLU A 145 5.28 13.77 -23.90
C GLU A 145 3.84 13.66 -24.40
N GLY A 146 3.49 14.29 -25.53
CA GLY A 146 2.16 14.16 -26.19
C GLY A 146 2.22 13.48 -27.55
N GLY A 147 1.11 12.85 -27.97
CA GLY A 147 0.94 12.19 -29.26
C GLY A 147 0.66 13.12 -30.44
N GLY A 148 0.17 14.35 -30.19
CA GLY A 148 0.02 15.38 -31.23
C GLY A 148 -1.17 16.32 -31.07
N GLY A 149 -2.11 16.07 -30.14
CA GLY A 149 -3.30 16.91 -29.91
C GLY A 149 -3.50 17.32 -28.44
N GLU A 150 -2.81 16.67 -27.51
CA GLU A 150 -2.99 16.84 -26.07
C GLU A 150 -2.45 18.20 -25.56
N GLY A 151 -1.54 18.81 -26.31
CA GLY A 151 -1.01 20.15 -26.02
C GLY A 151 -2.08 21.25 -26.14
N ASP A 152 -3.02 21.10 -27.07
CA ASP A 152 -4.15 22.02 -27.23
C ASP A 152 -5.24 21.79 -26.17
N THR A 153 -5.35 20.55 -25.68
CA THR A 153 -6.30 20.16 -24.64
C THR A 153 -5.93 20.75 -23.27
N ILE A 154 -4.63 20.92 -22.98
CA ILE A 154 -4.18 21.48 -21.69
C ILE A 154 -4.03 23.00 -21.81
N GLN A 155 -5.04 23.73 -21.35
CA GLN A 155 -5.04 25.19 -21.39
C GLN A 155 -3.80 25.79 -20.69
N GLY A 156 -3.11 26.68 -21.40
CA GLY A 156 -1.92 27.37 -20.89
C GLY A 156 -0.63 26.56 -20.96
N ALA A 157 -0.61 25.40 -21.61
CA ALA A 157 0.61 24.63 -21.84
C ALA A 157 1.53 25.29 -22.88
N ALA A 158 2.85 25.24 -22.64
CA ALA A 158 3.83 25.47 -23.69
C ALA A 158 3.94 24.20 -24.56
N VAL A 159 3.88 24.34 -25.89
CA VAL A 159 4.04 23.20 -26.80
C VAL A 159 5.42 23.26 -27.47
N LEU A 160 6.18 22.18 -27.36
CA LEU A 160 7.46 21.97 -28.04
C LEU A 160 7.24 20.89 -29.11
N ALA A 161 6.79 21.33 -30.29
CA ALA A 161 6.43 20.47 -31.41
C ALA A 161 7.67 20.05 -32.22
N LEU A 162 8.18 18.84 -31.99
CA LEU A 162 9.48 18.37 -32.49
C LEU A 162 9.57 18.19 -34.01
N ASP A 163 8.44 18.23 -34.71
CA ASP A 163 8.31 18.28 -36.16
C ASP A 163 8.63 19.65 -36.76
N GLU A 164 8.62 20.72 -35.96
CA GLU A 164 9.06 22.02 -36.43
C GLU A 164 10.59 22.05 -36.64
N PRO A 165 11.08 22.54 -37.80
CA PRO A 165 12.50 22.51 -38.13
C PRO A 165 13.42 23.22 -37.12
N ARG A 166 12.93 24.20 -36.35
CA ARG A 166 13.73 24.93 -35.35
C ARG A 166 14.27 24.06 -34.21
N TRP A 167 13.66 22.90 -33.98
CA TRP A 167 14.03 22.01 -32.87
C TRP A 167 15.05 20.92 -33.26
N THR A 168 15.47 20.91 -34.53
CA THR A 168 16.46 19.97 -35.06
C THR A 168 17.53 20.74 -35.82
N ASP A 169 18.79 20.57 -35.45
CA ASP A 169 19.91 21.10 -36.21
C ASP A 169 20.03 20.30 -37.52
N PRO A 170 19.81 20.91 -38.70
CA PRO A 170 19.81 20.21 -39.98
C PRO A 170 21.19 19.64 -40.34
N VAL A 171 22.27 20.36 -40.04
CA VAL A 171 23.65 19.93 -40.38
C VAL A 171 24.02 18.71 -39.53
N ARG A 172 23.73 18.75 -38.23
CA ARG A 172 24.00 17.62 -37.33
C ARG A 172 23.09 16.43 -37.60
N PHE A 173 21.84 16.67 -37.98
CA PHE A 173 20.92 15.60 -38.38
C PHE A 173 21.42 14.89 -39.65
N SER A 174 21.75 15.63 -40.71
CA SER A 174 22.29 15.07 -41.95
C SER A 174 23.57 14.27 -41.68
N ALA A 175 24.54 14.85 -40.95
CA ALA A 175 25.77 14.14 -40.60
C ALA A 175 25.54 12.88 -39.74
N TRP A 176 24.47 12.87 -38.92
CA TRP A 176 24.08 11.71 -38.13
C TRP A 176 23.44 10.60 -38.98
N TYR A 177 22.60 10.97 -39.96
CA TYR A 177 21.93 10.03 -40.86
C TYR A 177 22.87 9.45 -41.92
N GLU A 178 23.74 10.25 -42.53
CA GLU A 178 24.70 9.78 -43.55
C GLU A 178 25.62 8.68 -43.02
N LYS A 179 25.98 8.73 -41.73
CA LYS A 179 26.75 7.68 -41.08
C LYS A 179 26.00 6.35 -40.92
N ARG A 180 24.70 6.32 -41.16
CA ARG A 180 23.79 5.17 -40.94
C ARG A 180 23.10 4.69 -42.20
N ARG A 181 22.86 5.57 -43.18
CA ARG A 181 22.00 5.27 -44.33
C ARG A 181 22.50 4.13 -45.21
N GLY A 182 23.80 3.85 -45.20
CA GLY A 182 24.39 2.78 -46.01
C GLY A 182 24.04 2.93 -47.50
N ALA A 183 23.43 1.90 -48.08
CA ALA A 183 22.99 1.86 -49.47
C ALA A 183 21.52 2.32 -49.68
N SER A 184 20.89 2.90 -48.65
CA SER A 184 19.50 3.36 -48.73
C SER A 184 19.28 4.37 -49.86
N PRO A 185 18.17 4.28 -50.61
CA PRO A 185 17.85 5.21 -51.69
C PRO A 185 17.41 6.60 -51.20
N PHE A 186 17.19 6.78 -49.89
CA PHE A 186 16.70 8.04 -49.30
C PHE A 186 17.85 8.94 -48.83
N ASN A 187 17.68 10.25 -49.00
CA ASN A 187 18.60 11.28 -48.53
C ASN A 187 18.10 11.91 -47.22
N ALA A 188 18.98 12.62 -46.51
CA ALA A 188 18.63 13.27 -45.25
C ALA A 188 17.42 14.22 -45.36
N SER A 189 17.23 14.87 -46.51
CA SER A 189 16.08 15.75 -46.78
C SER A 189 14.74 15.04 -46.77
N ASP A 190 14.72 13.76 -47.15
CA ASP A 190 13.48 12.99 -47.34
C ASP A 190 12.90 12.51 -46.01
N VAL A 191 13.74 12.48 -44.97
CA VAL A 191 13.40 11.95 -43.64
C VAL A 191 13.50 13.00 -42.53
N TYR A 192 14.00 14.20 -42.84
CA TYR A 192 14.08 15.31 -41.90
C TYR A 192 12.68 15.81 -41.49
N PRO A 193 12.45 16.18 -40.21
CA PRO A 193 13.36 16.14 -39.06
C PRO A 193 13.23 14.86 -38.21
N SER A 194 12.73 13.75 -38.74
CA SER A 194 12.36 12.55 -37.99
C SER A 194 13.49 11.52 -37.88
N PRO A 195 14.10 11.31 -36.70
CA PRO A 195 15.13 10.29 -36.51
C PRO A 195 14.58 8.87 -36.69
N GLY A 196 13.34 8.60 -36.29
CA GLY A 196 12.69 7.30 -36.47
C GLY A 196 12.44 6.98 -37.95
N LEU A 197 11.95 7.95 -38.72
CA LEU A 197 11.78 7.79 -40.17
C LEU A 197 13.14 7.60 -40.87
N ALA A 198 14.18 8.29 -40.40
CA ALA A 198 15.54 8.12 -40.89
C ALA A 198 16.09 6.72 -40.59
N LEU A 199 15.89 6.18 -39.39
CA LEU A 199 16.29 4.81 -39.05
C LEU A 199 15.52 3.77 -39.89
N LEU A 200 14.23 3.99 -40.12
CA LEU A 200 13.42 3.14 -40.99
C LEU A 200 13.93 3.17 -42.45
N ALA A 201 14.22 4.36 -42.97
CA ALA A 201 14.76 4.54 -44.31
C ALA A 201 16.14 3.89 -44.47
N ALA A 202 17.00 3.95 -43.44
CA ALA A 202 18.31 3.29 -43.45
C ALA A 202 18.22 1.76 -43.58
N ALA A 203 17.11 1.15 -43.16
CA ALA A 203 16.86 -0.28 -43.29
C ALA A 203 16.35 -0.69 -44.69
N VAL A 204 16.02 0.27 -45.57
CA VAL A 204 15.54 -0.01 -46.93
C VAL A 204 16.73 -0.27 -47.87
N PRO A 205 16.83 -1.45 -48.50
CA PRO A 205 17.92 -1.77 -49.41
C PRO A 205 17.76 -1.08 -50.78
N ALA A 206 18.87 -0.95 -51.52
CA ALA A 206 18.91 -0.28 -52.82
C ALA A 206 18.04 -0.96 -53.90
N GLU A 207 17.82 -2.27 -53.80
CA GLU A 207 17.07 -3.04 -54.81
C GLU A 207 15.59 -2.64 -54.89
N VAL A 208 15.04 -2.03 -53.84
CA VAL A 208 13.62 -1.66 -53.74
C VAL A 208 13.39 -0.20 -54.15
N SER A 209 14.36 0.43 -54.82
CA SER A 209 14.33 1.84 -55.25
C SER A 209 13.09 2.22 -56.10
N GLY A 210 12.51 1.26 -56.84
CA GLY A 210 11.28 1.47 -57.61
C GLY A 210 10.03 1.81 -56.77
N GLN A 211 10.03 1.50 -55.47
CA GLN A 211 8.96 1.87 -54.53
C GLN A 211 9.28 3.17 -53.76
N ALA A 212 10.50 3.73 -53.88
CA ALA A 212 10.91 4.93 -53.13
C ALA A 212 10.02 6.15 -53.43
N ALA A 213 9.48 6.23 -54.65
CA ALA A 213 8.54 7.28 -55.06
C ALA A 213 7.22 7.26 -54.28
N LYS A 214 6.84 6.13 -53.66
CA LYS A 214 5.65 6.01 -52.81
C LYS A 214 5.93 6.35 -51.34
N GLY A 215 7.17 6.73 -51.01
CA GLY A 215 7.60 7.11 -49.66
C GLY A 215 8.24 5.96 -48.87
N VAL A 216 8.85 6.32 -47.73
CA VAL A 216 9.67 5.40 -46.91
C VAL A 216 8.88 4.19 -46.42
N HIS A 217 7.65 4.37 -45.90
CA HIS A 217 6.85 3.28 -45.34
C HIS A 217 6.51 2.20 -46.38
N ALA A 218 6.12 2.62 -47.61
CA ALA A 218 5.80 1.69 -48.69
C ALA A 218 7.05 0.95 -49.20
N ALA A 219 8.19 1.64 -49.32
CA ALA A 219 9.45 1.02 -49.71
C ALA A 219 9.97 0.04 -48.64
N TRP A 220 9.82 0.38 -47.36
CA TRP A 220 10.13 -0.50 -46.24
C TRP A 220 9.26 -1.76 -46.23
N TRP A 221 7.94 -1.62 -46.42
CA TRP A 221 7.03 -2.77 -46.47
C TRP A 221 7.30 -3.67 -47.68
N ALA A 222 7.61 -3.08 -48.83
CA ALA A 222 8.02 -3.84 -50.02
C ALA A 222 9.34 -4.61 -49.81
N ALA A 223 10.26 -4.07 -48.99
CA ALA A 223 11.49 -4.73 -48.61
C ALA A 223 11.30 -5.85 -47.57
N ALA A 224 10.22 -5.80 -46.79
CA ALA A 224 9.83 -6.90 -45.92
C ALA A 224 9.36 -8.08 -46.78
N GLY A 225 10.17 -9.15 -46.84
CA GLY A 225 9.78 -10.41 -47.47
C GLY A 225 8.64 -11.11 -46.71
N ASP A 226 8.08 -12.16 -47.29
CA ASP A 226 6.84 -12.80 -46.81
C ASP A 226 6.92 -13.24 -45.33
N ASP A 227 8.02 -13.90 -44.92
CA ASP A 227 8.21 -14.33 -43.53
C ASP A 227 8.24 -13.14 -42.55
N ALA A 228 8.91 -12.05 -42.93
CA ALA A 228 8.98 -10.85 -42.08
C ALA A 228 7.61 -10.17 -41.96
N ARG A 229 6.79 -10.19 -43.02
CA ARG A 229 5.45 -9.61 -42.99
C ARG A 229 4.52 -10.32 -42.01
N VAL A 230 4.59 -11.64 -41.91
CA VAL A 230 3.83 -12.42 -40.91
C VAL A 230 4.21 -11.99 -39.49
N ALA A 231 5.51 -11.88 -39.21
CA ALA A 231 5.97 -11.42 -37.90
C ALA A 231 5.57 -9.97 -37.60
N LEU A 232 5.63 -9.07 -38.60
CA LEU A 232 5.20 -7.68 -38.45
C LEU A 232 3.68 -7.58 -38.25
N ALA A 233 2.88 -8.42 -38.91
CA ALA A 233 1.44 -8.51 -38.69
C ALA A 233 1.11 -8.96 -37.25
N ALA A 234 1.86 -9.92 -36.72
CA ALA A 234 1.74 -10.34 -35.32
C ALA A 234 2.05 -9.20 -34.33
N LEU A 235 3.10 -8.41 -34.58
CA LEU A 235 3.41 -7.21 -33.77
C LEU A 235 2.29 -6.17 -33.86
N ALA A 236 1.76 -5.94 -35.06
CA ALA A 236 0.65 -5.01 -35.27
C ALA A 236 -0.61 -5.49 -34.54
N GLY A 237 -0.90 -6.79 -34.50
CA GLY A 237 -2.04 -7.36 -33.79
C GLY A 237 -1.92 -7.31 -32.27
N ALA A 238 -0.71 -7.40 -31.73
CA ALA A 238 -0.45 -7.35 -30.28
C ALA A 238 -0.69 -5.97 -29.65
N GLU A 239 -0.59 -4.89 -30.45
CA GLU A 239 -0.78 -3.48 -30.08
C GLU A 239 0.14 -2.93 -28.99
N GLN A 240 1.13 -3.70 -28.53
CA GLN A 240 2.06 -3.33 -27.46
C GLN A 240 3.45 -3.91 -27.70
N PRO A 241 4.47 -3.46 -26.95
CA PRO A 241 5.81 -4.02 -27.09
C PRO A 241 5.87 -5.49 -26.72
N LEU A 242 6.46 -6.30 -27.59
CA LEU A 242 6.75 -7.72 -27.35
C LEU A 242 8.26 -7.91 -27.17
N ASN A 243 8.65 -8.77 -26.24
CA ASN A 243 10.00 -9.30 -26.19
C ASN A 243 10.21 -10.37 -27.28
N LEU A 244 11.46 -10.79 -27.49
CA LEU A 244 11.78 -11.75 -28.55
C LEU A 244 11.05 -13.10 -28.36
N ALA A 245 10.98 -13.62 -27.13
CA ALA A 245 10.35 -14.90 -26.84
C ALA A 245 8.84 -14.88 -27.12
N GLN A 246 8.15 -13.82 -26.67
CA GLN A 246 6.74 -13.59 -26.92
C GLN A 246 6.46 -13.48 -28.42
N TRP A 247 7.27 -12.70 -29.13
CA TRP A 247 7.08 -12.50 -30.56
C TRP A 247 7.30 -13.79 -31.35
N SER A 248 8.35 -14.55 -31.02
CA SER A 248 8.66 -15.84 -31.65
C SER A 248 7.62 -16.91 -31.34
N ALA A 249 6.97 -16.88 -30.16
CA ALA A 249 5.89 -17.81 -29.84
C ALA A 249 4.65 -17.63 -30.75
N ILE A 250 4.48 -16.44 -31.33
CA ILE A 250 3.34 -16.11 -32.19
C ILE A 250 3.67 -16.33 -33.66
N ALA A 251 4.80 -15.80 -34.13
CA ALA A 251 5.13 -15.75 -35.55
C ALA A 251 6.24 -16.74 -35.97
N GLY A 252 6.85 -17.45 -35.02
CA GLY A 252 7.99 -18.34 -35.27
C GLY A 252 9.34 -17.61 -35.22
N VAL A 253 10.41 -18.34 -34.90
CA VAL A 253 11.75 -17.78 -34.66
C VAL A 253 12.35 -17.14 -35.92
N GLU A 254 12.31 -17.84 -37.06
CA GLU A 254 12.96 -17.40 -38.30
C GLU A 254 12.33 -16.11 -38.89
N ALA A 255 10.99 -16.04 -38.86
CA ALA A 255 10.23 -14.85 -39.27
C ALA A 255 10.56 -13.64 -38.38
N VAL A 256 10.64 -13.85 -37.07
CA VAL A 256 10.96 -12.82 -36.08
C VAL A 256 12.39 -12.32 -36.22
N GLU A 257 13.38 -13.19 -36.42
CA GLU A 257 14.77 -12.77 -36.65
C GLU A 257 14.90 -11.89 -37.90
N THR A 258 14.13 -12.19 -38.95
CA THR A 258 14.12 -11.41 -40.18
C THR A 258 13.43 -10.06 -39.99
N ALA A 259 12.28 -10.04 -39.33
CA ALA A 259 11.56 -8.79 -39.03
C ALA A 259 12.30 -7.90 -38.02
N ALA A 260 12.99 -8.47 -37.02
CA ALA A 260 13.75 -7.72 -36.02
C ALA A 260 14.92 -6.93 -36.63
N ARG A 261 15.44 -7.36 -37.80
CA ARG A 261 16.44 -6.60 -38.56
C ARG A 261 15.87 -5.36 -39.26
N LEU A 262 14.55 -5.32 -39.48
CA LEU A 262 13.86 -4.24 -40.20
C LEU A 262 13.32 -3.14 -39.28
N LEU A 263 13.20 -3.40 -37.98
CA LEU A 263 12.71 -2.46 -36.98
C LEU A 263 13.79 -2.15 -35.94
N PRO A 264 14.05 -0.87 -35.62
CA PRO A 264 14.84 -0.56 -34.45
C PRO A 264 14.10 -1.01 -33.18
N PRO A 265 14.80 -1.48 -32.14
CA PRO A 265 14.17 -1.80 -30.86
C PRO A 265 13.54 -0.53 -30.24
N ASP A 266 12.37 -0.69 -29.62
CA ASP A 266 11.56 0.40 -29.05
C ASP A 266 12.16 0.91 -27.72
N SER A 267 12.85 0.03 -26.99
CA SER A 267 13.47 0.35 -25.69
C SER A 267 14.96 0.65 -25.81
N MET A 268 15.43 1.61 -24.99
CA MET A 268 16.85 1.95 -24.84
C MET A 268 17.71 0.74 -24.37
N ALA A 269 17.09 -0.24 -23.70
CA ALA A 269 17.72 -1.48 -23.25
C ALA A 269 17.78 -2.57 -24.35
N GLY A 270 17.12 -2.37 -25.50
CA GLY A 270 17.27 -3.22 -26.68
C GLY A 270 16.63 -4.60 -26.58
N GLY A 271 15.43 -4.72 -25.99
CA GLY A 271 14.81 -6.03 -25.73
C GLY A 271 13.35 -6.19 -26.15
N THR A 272 12.74 -5.15 -26.73
CA THR A 272 11.34 -5.16 -27.13
C THR A 272 11.11 -4.50 -28.48
N TRP A 273 10.14 -5.02 -29.23
CA TRP A 273 9.70 -4.52 -30.53
C TRP A 273 8.23 -4.16 -30.49
N TRP A 274 7.88 -3.10 -31.19
CA TRP A 274 6.52 -2.59 -31.22
C TRP A 274 6.24 -1.91 -32.55
N LEU A 275 4.99 -1.98 -32.99
CA LEU A 275 4.47 -1.18 -34.09
C LEU A 275 3.44 -0.17 -33.52
N PRO A 276 3.84 1.08 -33.25
CA PRO A 276 2.92 2.12 -32.79
C PRO A 276 1.84 2.42 -33.82
N ALA A 277 0.67 2.85 -33.34
CA ALA A 277 -0.36 3.41 -34.21
C ALA A 277 0.20 4.57 -35.06
N GLY A 278 -0.30 4.68 -36.29
CA GLY A 278 0.16 5.64 -37.28
C GLY A 278 0.71 4.98 -38.54
N PRO A 279 1.36 5.76 -39.43
CA PRO A 279 1.54 5.37 -40.83
C PRO A 279 2.27 4.04 -41.05
N LEU A 280 3.21 3.70 -40.16
CA LEU A 280 3.94 2.44 -40.23
C LEU A 280 3.01 1.25 -39.96
N ARG A 281 2.24 1.28 -38.87
CA ARG A 281 1.29 0.21 -38.54
C ARG A 281 0.16 0.16 -39.55
N ASP A 282 -0.35 1.32 -39.99
CA ASP A 282 -1.40 1.40 -41.01
C ASP A 282 -0.98 0.69 -42.30
N THR A 283 0.29 0.82 -42.68
CA THR A 283 0.87 0.12 -43.85
C THR A 283 0.86 -1.39 -43.66
N VAL A 284 1.23 -1.89 -42.48
CA VAL A 284 1.22 -3.32 -42.16
C VAL A 284 -0.21 -3.87 -42.15
N THR A 285 -1.12 -3.20 -41.45
CA THR A 285 -2.50 -3.67 -41.27
C THR A 285 -3.37 -3.56 -42.52
N ALA A 286 -2.99 -2.72 -43.49
CA ALA A 286 -3.71 -2.61 -44.76
C ALA A 286 -3.48 -3.81 -45.69
N ASP A 287 -2.35 -4.51 -45.56
CA ASP A 287 -1.95 -5.63 -46.43
C ASP A 287 -2.04 -7.00 -45.73
N ALA A 288 -1.93 -7.04 -44.40
CA ALA A 288 -1.94 -8.27 -43.62
C ALA A 288 -3.35 -8.71 -43.17
N ASP A 289 -3.60 -10.02 -43.15
CA ASP A 289 -4.81 -10.57 -42.54
C ASP A 289 -4.84 -10.27 -41.04
N PRO A 290 -6.01 -9.89 -40.47
CA PRO A 290 -6.13 -9.62 -39.06
C PRO A 290 -5.88 -10.89 -38.25
N VAL A 291 -4.91 -10.82 -37.33
CA VAL A 291 -4.59 -11.92 -36.40
C VAL A 291 -5.78 -12.13 -35.45
N ASP A 292 -6.26 -13.37 -35.34
CA ASP A 292 -7.35 -13.73 -34.42
C ASP A 292 -6.89 -13.55 -32.95
N PRO A 293 -7.55 -12.68 -32.16
CA PRO A 293 -7.24 -12.51 -30.75
C PRO A 293 -7.29 -13.80 -29.94
N ALA A 294 -8.16 -14.76 -30.29
CA ALA A 294 -8.27 -16.04 -29.58
C ALA A 294 -7.08 -16.96 -29.85
N GLU A 295 -6.56 -16.98 -31.07
CA GLU A 295 -5.34 -17.69 -31.42
C GLU A 295 -4.12 -17.10 -30.71
N LEU A 296 -4.01 -15.78 -30.74
CA LEU A 296 -2.96 -15.04 -30.04
C LEU A 296 -2.98 -15.33 -28.53
N THR A 297 -4.17 -15.28 -27.92
CA THR A 297 -4.37 -15.62 -26.49
C THR A 297 -3.90 -17.03 -26.18
N ARG A 298 -4.24 -18.01 -27.02
CA ARG A 298 -3.85 -19.42 -26.81
C ARG A 298 -2.35 -19.63 -26.93
N ALA A 299 -1.70 -19.00 -27.90
CA ALA A 299 -0.24 -19.05 -28.07
C ALA A 299 0.47 -18.49 -26.83
N LEU A 300 0.02 -17.32 -26.35
CA LEU A 300 0.59 -16.65 -25.18
C LEU A 300 0.32 -17.42 -23.87
N ALA A 301 -0.90 -17.92 -23.68
CA ALA A 301 -1.25 -18.75 -22.52
C ALA A 301 -0.49 -20.08 -22.51
N GLY A 302 -0.07 -20.59 -23.68
CA GLY A 302 0.81 -21.75 -23.81
C GLY A 302 2.24 -21.51 -23.29
N ALA A 303 2.69 -20.25 -23.28
CA ALA A 303 4.01 -19.86 -22.77
C ALA A 303 4.06 -19.71 -21.23
N VAL A 304 2.90 -19.60 -20.57
CA VAL A 304 2.84 -19.51 -19.11
C VAL A 304 3.30 -20.83 -18.49
N PRO A 305 4.27 -20.81 -17.55
CA PRO A 305 4.71 -22.01 -16.85
C PRO A 305 3.55 -22.76 -16.20
N ARG A 306 3.67 -24.09 -16.07
CA ARG A 306 2.62 -24.93 -15.47
C ARG A 306 3.16 -25.76 -14.31
N LEU A 307 2.33 -25.92 -13.29
CA LEU A 307 2.55 -26.85 -12.19
C LEU A 307 2.42 -28.31 -12.68
N SER A 308 2.82 -29.26 -11.84
CA SER A 308 2.73 -30.70 -12.12
C SER A 308 1.29 -31.18 -12.39
N ASN A 309 0.30 -30.50 -11.81
CA ASN A 309 -1.13 -30.73 -12.02
C ASN A 309 -1.68 -30.07 -13.32
N ARG A 310 -0.81 -29.46 -14.15
CA ARG A 310 -1.12 -28.72 -15.37
C ARG A 310 -1.86 -27.38 -15.18
N SER A 311 -2.09 -26.89 -13.98
CA SER A 311 -2.57 -25.51 -13.78
C SER A 311 -1.46 -24.51 -14.10
N PRO A 312 -1.80 -23.26 -14.46
CA PRO A 312 -0.81 -22.19 -14.59
C PRO A 312 -0.03 -22.02 -13.28
N ASP A 313 1.26 -21.73 -13.40
CA ASP A 313 2.15 -21.32 -12.32
C ASP A 313 2.51 -19.85 -12.50
N PHE A 314 1.70 -18.97 -11.91
CA PHE A 314 1.87 -17.53 -12.03
C PHE A 314 3.10 -17.01 -11.28
N THR A 315 3.59 -17.74 -10.28
CA THR A 315 4.77 -17.35 -9.48
C THR A 315 6.06 -17.33 -10.31
N ARG A 316 6.07 -18.07 -11.42
CA ARG A 316 7.20 -18.19 -12.35
C ARG A 316 7.04 -17.39 -13.64
N ALA A 317 5.90 -16.72 -13.84
CA ALA A 317 5.61 -15.95 -15.04
C ALA A 317 6.06 -14.49 -14.90
N ASP A 318 6.43 -13.86 -16.01
CA ASP A 318 6.70 -12.41 -16.03
C ASP A 318 5.37 -11.64 -15.90
N PRO A 319 5.23 -10.65 -14.99
CA PRO A 319 4.05 -9.79 -14.90
C PRO A 319 3.64 -9.14 -16.22
N ALA A 320 4.60 -8.80 -17.09
CA ALA A 320 4.33 -8.22 -18.41
C ALA A 320 3.76 -9.26 -19.40
N GLU A 321 4.17 -10.53 -19.28
CA GLU A 321 3.57 -11.64 -20.04
C GLU A 321 2.14 -11.89 -19.62
N LEU A 322 1.87 -11.91 -18.30
CA LEU A 322 0.52 -12.07 -17.78
C LEU A 322 -0.40 -10.91 -18.17
N ALA A 323 0.12 -9.68 -18.17
CA ALA A 323 -0.60 -8.51 -18.66
C ALA A 323 -0.99 -8.61 -20.14
N LEU A 324 -0.12 -9.18 -20.96
CA LEU A 324 -0.40 -9.47 -22.37
C LEU A 324 -1.45 -10.57 -22.53
N VAL A 325 -1.34 -11.68 -21.78
CA VAL A 325 -2.36 -12.75 -21.76
C VAL A 325 -3.72 -12.17 -21.34
N LEU A 326 -3.77 -11.40 -20.27
CA LEU A 326 -4.98 -10.74 -19.77
C LEU A 326 -5.63 -9.88 -20.86
N ARG A 327 -4.87 -8.98 -21.50
CA ARG A 327 -5.39 -8.10 -22.55
C ARG A 327 -5.95 -8.87 -23.75
N GLN A 328 -5.26 -9.90 -24.22
CA GLN A 328 -5.74 -10.68 -25.36
C GLN A 328 -6.98 -11.52 -24.99
N ALA A 329 -7.04 -12.08 -23.78
CA ALA A 329 -8.21 -12.79 -23.29
C ALA A 329 -9.46 -11.89 -23.24
N LEU A 330 -9.30 -10.63 -22.82
CA LEU A 330 -10.40 -9.64 -22.84
C LEU A 330 -10.90 -9.37 -24.26
N ARG A 331 -9.99 -9.25 -25.24
CA ARG A 331 -10.35 -9.09 -26.66
C ARG A 331 -11.04 -10.34 -27.23
N ALA A 332 -10.67 -11.51 -26.73
CA ALA A 332 -11.33 -12.77 -27.06
C ALA A 332 -12.69 -12.97 -26.33
N GLY A 333 -13.11 -12.01 -25.50
CA GLY A 333 -14.40 -12.05 -24.81
C GLY A 333 -14.42 -12.88 -23.51
N LEU A 334 -13.27 -13.19 -22.92
CA LEU A 334 -13.13 -14.04 -21.73
C LEU A 334 -13.08 -13.25 -20.40
N ALA A 335 -13.68 -12.06 -20.35
CA ALA A 335 -13.51 -11.13 -19.23
C ALA A 335 -13.99 -11.67 -17.88
N ASP A 336 -15.14 -12.35 -17.84
CA ASP A 336 -15.72 -12.89 -16.60
C ASP A 336 -14.84 -14.00 -15.99
N GLU A 337 -14.08 -14.74 -16.81
CA GLU A 337 -13.18 -15.79 -16.34
C GLU A 337 -11.87 -15.21 -15.81
N VAL A 338 -11.24 -14.32 -16.58
CA VAL A 338 -9.88 -13.84 -16.25
C VAL A 338 -9.85 -12.72 -15.21
N LEU A 339 -10.91 -11.90 -15.13
CA LEU A 339 -10.97 -10.79 -14.17
C LEU A 339 -11.43 -11.23 -12.78
N GLU A 340 -11.98 -12.43 -12.61
CA GLU A 340 -12.31 -12.97 -11.28
C GLU A 340 -11.18 -13.86 -10.71
N ASP A 341 -10.13 -14.16 -11.50
CA ASP A 341 -8.95 -14.90 -11.04
C ASP A 341 -7.98 -14.00 -10.26
N VAL A 342 -8.16 -13.96 -8.95
CA VAL A 342 -7.32 -13.18 -8.02
C VAL A 342 -5.84 -13.54 -8.12
N GLU A 343 -5.48 -14.79 -8.40
CA GLU A 343 -4.08 -15.21 -8.48
C GLU A 343 -3.42 -14.64 -9.74
N LEU A 344 -4.12 -14.69 -10.88
CA LEU A 344 -3.69 -14.01 -12.11
C LEU A 344 -3.57 -12.50 -11.90
N LEU A 345 -4.60 -11.86 -11.33
CA LEU A 345 -4.60 -10.41 -11.11
C LEU A 345 -3.50 -9.96 -10.13
N ALA A 346 -3.19 -10.78 -9.13
CA ALA A 346 -2.13 -10.50 -8.19
C ALA A 346 -0.74 -10.61 -8.83
N HIS A 347 -0.52 -11.46 -9.83
CA HIS A 347 0.79 -11.62 -10.48
C HIS A 347 0.97 -10.75 -11.73
N ALA A 348 -0.12 -10.37 -12.41
CA ALA A 348 -0.07 -9.49 -13.58
C ALA A 348 0.36 -8.05 -13.22
N ASP A 349 0.84 -7.30 -14.21
CA ASP A 349 1.14 -5.87 -14.06
C ASP A 349 -0.11 -5.10 -13.55
N PRO A 350 -0.04 -4.44 -12.37
CA PRO A 350 -1.16 -3.70 -11.81
C PRO A 350 -1.69 -2.58 -12.72
N ILE A 351 -0.87 -2.00 -13.60
CA ILE A 351 -1.36 -1.02 -14.59
C ILE A 351 -2.32 -1.69 -15.56
N ALA A 352 -1.93 -2.86 -16.09
CA ALA A 352 -2.74 -3.62 -17.02
C ALA A 352 -4.07 -4.06 -16.41
N VAL A 353 -4.04 -4.54 -15.16
CA VAL A 353 -5.25 -4.93 -14.43
C VAL A 353 -6.16 -3.73 -14.18
N THR A 354 -5.60 -2.58 -13.77
CA THR A 354 -6.39 -1.35 -13.57
C THR A 354 -7.09 -0.92 -14.84
N THR A 355 -6.39 -0.96 -15.98
CA THR A 355 -6.97 -0.63 -17.29
C THR A 355 -8.05 -1.62 -17.71
N ALA A 356 -7.83 -2.92 -17.50
CA ALA A 356 -8.84 -3.93 -17.77
C ALA A 356 -10.12 -3.71 -16.96
N LEU A 357 -10.00 -3.49 -15.65
CA LEU A 357 -11.15 -3.29 -14.77
C LEU A 357 -11.87 -1.95 -15.00
N ALA A 358 -11.18 -0.92 -15.50
CA ALA A 358 -11.80 0.34 -15.92
C ALA A 358 -12.75 0.14 -17.11
N VAL A 359 -12.42 -0.76 -18.04
CA VAL A 359 -13.27 -1.13 -19.18
C VAL A 359 -14.40 -2.09 -18.78
N HIS A 360 -14.19 -2.87 -17.71
CA HIS A 360 -15.13 -3.86 -17.20
C HIS A 360 -15.58 -3.53 -15.75
N PRO A 361 -16.23 -2.39 -15.48
CA PRO A 361 -16.54 -1.94 -14.12
C PRO A 361 -17.59 -2.78 -13.39
N ASN A 362 -18.29 -3.67 -14.10
CA ASN A 362 -19.39 -4.47 -13.57
C ASN A 362 -18.95 -5.82 -12.98
N VAL A 363 -17.69 -6.24 -13.16
CA VAL A 363 -17.17 -7.45 -12.51
C VAL A 363 -17.06 -7.24 -11.01
N GLN A 364 -17.20 -8.30 -10.22
CA GLN A 364 -17.34 -8.18 -8.76
C GLN A 364 -16.08 -7.60 -8.12
N ILE A 365 -14.90 -7.97 -8.64
CA ILE A 365 -13.62 -7.51 -8.12
C ILE A 365 -13.31 -6.04 -8.46
N ALA A 366 -14.00 -5.41 -9.42
CA ALA A 366 -13.67 -4.05 -9.86
C ALA A 366 -13.78 -3.03 -8.72
N LYS A 367 -14.79 -3.18 -7.85
CA LYS A 367 -14.96 -2.32 -6.66
C LYS A 367 -13.87 -2.56 -5.61
N ALA A 368 -13.43 -3.81 -5.44
CA ALA A 368 -12.32 -4.16 -4.57
C ALA A 368 -11.02 -3.50 -5.06
N TRP A 369 -10.76 -3.62 -6.36
CA TRP A 369 -9.60 -3.05 -7.01
C TRP A 369 -9.59 -1.52 -6.96
N SER A 370 -10.72 -0.84 -7.13
CA SER A 370 -10.75 0.63 -7.06
C SER A 370 -10.40 1.18 -5.68
N LEU A 371 -10.69 0.43 -4.60
CA LEU A 371 -10.26 0.78 -3.24
C LEU A 371 -8.82 0.35 -2.95
N ALA A 372 -8.39 -0.81 -3.45
CA ALA A 372 -7.05 -1.36 -3.23
C ALA A 372 -5.98 -0.69 -4.11
N GLY A 373 -6.36 -0.21 -5.29
CA GLY A 373 -5.50 0.27 -6.36
C GLY A 373 -4.38 1.22 -5.94
N PRO A 374 -4.65 2.24 -5.09
CA PRO A 374 -3.60 3.12 -4.56
C PRO A 374 -2.49 2.39 -3.78
N ALA A 375 -2.78 1.23 -3.19
CA ALA A 375 -1.78 0.37 -2.56
C ALA A 375 -1.15 -0.63 -3.54
N LEU A 376 -1.92 -1.13 -4.52
CA LEU A 376 -1.46 -2.20 -5.42
C LEU A 376 -0.52 -1.70 -6.54
N ILE A 377 -0.65 -0.44 -6.98
CA ILE A 377 -0.02 0.04 -8.22
C ILE A 377 1.52 -0.03 -8.23
N ASP A 378 2.15 0.13 -7.06
CA ASP A 378 3.61 0.12 -6.85
C ASP A 378 4.02 -0.99 -5.85
N GLU A 379 3.10 -1.86 -5.42
CA GLU A 379 3.40 -2.98 -4.51
C GLU A 379 4.14 -4.07 -5.30
N PRO A 380 5.43 -4.35 -5.00
CA PRO A 380 6.20 -5.34 -5.75
C PRO A 380 5.79 -6.79 -5.46
N ASP A 381 5.32 -7.11 -4.24
CA ASP A 381 5.06 -8.48 -3.83
C ASP A 381 3.66 -8.96 -4.27
N PRO A 382 3.56 -9.95 -5.18
CA PRO A 382 2.27 -10.52 -5.59
C PRO A 382 1.46 -11.07 -4.42
N ALA A 383 2.10 -11.63 -3.38
CA ALA A 383 1.39 -12.18 -2.22
C ALA A 383 0.70 -11.06 -1.42
N VAL A 384 1.39 -9.94 -1.21
CA VAL A 384 0.81 -8.74 -0.58
C VAL A 384 -0.31 -8.19 -1.46
N ARG A 385 -0.13 -8.13 -2.79
CA ARG A 385 -1.20 -7.68 -3.70
C ARG A 385 -2.45 -8.54 -3.59
N ALA A 386 -2.30 -9.85 -3.57
CA ALA A 386 -3.41 -10.79 -3.43
C ALA A 386 -4.14 -10.60 -2.10
N ILE A 387 -3.40 -10.50 -0.99
CA ILE A 387 -3.99 -10.32 0.34
C ILE A 387 -4.71 -8.98 0.44
N VAL A 388 -4.10 -7.88 -0.04
CA VAL A 388 -4.73 -6.56 -0.05
C VAL A 388 -5.99 -6.55 -0.92
N LEU A 389 -5.96 -7.20 -2.08
CA LEU A 389 -7.12 -7.29 -2.97
C LEU A 389 -8.25 -8.12 -2.34
N LEU A 390 -7.94 -9.27 -1.75
CA LEU A 390 -8.91 -10.10 -1.02
C LEU A 390 -9.50 -9.36 0.19
N ALA A 391 -8.66 -8.62 0.92
CA ALA A 391 -9.10 -7.77 2.01
C ALA A 391 -10.00 -6.62 1.55
N ARG A 392 -10.06 -6.33 0.25
CA ARG A 392 -11.01 -5.40 -0.34
C ARG A 392 -12.14 -6.10 -1.08
N ARG A 393 -12.30 -7.42 -0.98
CA ARG A 393 -13.44 -8.11 -1.58
C ARG A 393 -14.69 -7.96 -0.69
N PRO A 394 -15.89 -7.77 -1.27
CA PRO A 394 -17.14 -7.84 -0.51
C PRO A 394 -17.35 -9.21 0.15
N ARG A 395 -17.86 -9.22 1.39
CA ARG A 395 -17.99 -10.42 2.25
C ARG A 395 -18.94 -11.50 1.71
N ASP A 396 -19.92 -11.15 0.89
CA ASP A 396 -20.92 -12.10 0.32
C ASP A 396 -20.36 -12.98 -0.80
N VAL A 397 -19.08 -12.81 -1.16
CA VAL A 397 -18.45 -13.61 -2.20
C VAL A 397 -17.57 -14.68 -1.56
N SER A 398 -17.99 -15.94 -1.63
CA SER A 398 -17.17 -17.08 -1.22
C SER A 398 -15.86 -17.10 -2.02
N GLY A 399 -14.76 -16.73 -1.36
CA GLY A 399 -13.40 -16.87 -1.88
C GLY A 399 -12.79 -18.17 -1.36
N GLY A 400 -12.33 -19.03 -2.26
CA GLY A 400 -11.46 -20.14 -1.87
C GLY A 400 -10.25 -19.61 -1.11
N GLU A 401 -9.75 -20.38 -0.15
CA GLU A 401 -8.45 -20.10 0.45
C GLU A 401 -7.41 -19.99 -0.68
N LEU A 402 -6.73 -18.85 -0.79
CA LEU A 402 -5.58 -18.78 -1.68
C LEU A 402 -4.49 -19.72 -1.14
N PRO A 403 -3.76 -20.43 -2.01
CA PRO A 403 -2.59 -21.23 -1.62
C PRO A 403 -1.39 -20.37 -1.18
N LEU A 404 -1.61 -19.13 -0.74
CA LEU A 404 -0.58 -18.21 -0.23
C LEU A 404 -0.36 -18.34 1.29
N LYS A 405 -0.99 -19.34 1.95
CA LYS A 405 -0.71 -19.66 3.36
C LYS A 405 0.81 -19.91 3.53
N GLY A 406 1.47 -19.02 4.28
CA GLY A 406 2.91 -19.09 4.56
C GLY A 406 3.80 -18.21 3.68
N ALA A 407 3.25 -17.50 2.68
CA ALA A 407 4.02 -16.54 1.88
C ALA A 407 4.39 -15.26 2.66
N VAL A 408 3.55 -14.89 3.63
CA VAL A 408 3.77 -13.76 4.55
C VAL A 408 3.46 -14.17 5.99
N ASP A 409 4.02 -13.44 6.94
CA ASP A 409 3.93 -13.68 8.38
C ASP A 409 2.73 -12.98 9.04
N TRP A 410 1.69 -12.66 8.26
CA TRP A 410 0.44 -12.06 8.73
C TRP A 410 -0.72 -12.43 7.81
N THR A 411 -1.95 -12.30 8.32
CA THR A 411 -3.17 -12.57 7.55
C THR A 411 -4.21 -11.47 7.81
N VAL A 412 -5.13 -11.32 6.86
CA VAL A 412 -6.36 -10.54 7.07
C VAL A 412 -7.45 -11.49 7.50
N GLU A 413 -8.05 -11.24 8.65
CA GLU A 413 -9.06 -12.14 9.23
C GLU A 413 -10.48 -11.73 8.84
N GLN A 414 -10.78 -10.42 8.89
CA GLN A 414 -12.10 -9.89 8.59
C GLN A 414 -12.00 -8.56 7.85
N THR A 415 -12.93 -8.34 6.92
CA THR A 415 -13.19 -7.01 6.36
C THR A 415 -14.68 -6.75 6.36
N LEU A 416 -15.05 -5.58 6.88
CA LEU A 416 -16.42 -5.09 6.94
C LEU A 416 -16.55 -3.85 6.06
N TRP A 417 -17.46 -3.93 5.11
CA TRP A 417 -17.76 -2.86 4.16
C TRP A 417 -19.07 -2.19 4.56
N PHE A 418 -19.07 -0.86 4.62
CA PHE A 418 -20.30 -0.10 4.79
C PHE A 418 -20.99 0.14 3.45
N GLN A 419 -22.31 0.31 3.51
CA GLN A 419 -23.16 0.29 2.32
C GLN A 419 -23.00 1.58 1.53
N ALA A 420 -23.27 1.51 0.22
CA ALA A 420 -23.27 2.71 -0.62
C ALA A 420 -24.34 3.69 -0.11
N GLY A 421 -23.93 4.91 0.25
CA GLY A 421 -24.79 5.94 0.83
C GLY A 421 -24.60 6.15 2.34
N ASP A 422 -23.88 5.25 3.03
CA ASP A 422 -23.41 5.52 4.37
C ASP A 422 -22.40 6.69 4.36
N SER A 423 -22.49 7.57 5.36
CA SER A 423 -21.49 8.61 5.57
C SER A 423 -20.14 7.96 5.91
N PRO A 424 -19.00 8.45 5.37
CA PRO A 424 -17.69 7.85 5.61
C PRO A 424 -17.34 7.77 7.09
N VAL A 425 -16.60 6.73 7.48
CA VAL A 425 -16.12 6.60 8.86
C VAL A 425 -15.05 7.64 9.13
N ARG A 426 -15.18 8.29 10.29
CA ARG A 426 -14.31 9.37 10.72
C ARG A 426 -13.32 8.94 11.80
N ALA A 427 -13.77 8.15 12.77
CA ALA A 427 -12.93 7.57 13.83
C ALA A 427 -13.60 6.33 14.43
N GLY A 428 -12.84 5.53 15.18
CA GLY A 428 -13.35 4.36 15.88
C GLY A 428 -12.65 4.10 17.22
N MET A 429 -13.31 3.35 18.10
CA MET A 429 -12.79 2.90 19.40
C MET A 429 -13.20 1.46 19.69
N LEU A 430 -12.46 0.78 20.58
CA LEU A 430 -12.89 -0.50 21.16
C LEU A 430 -14.08 -0.28 22.11
N ALA A 431 -15.08 -1.16 22.04
CA ALA A 431 -16.19 -1.16 22.98
C ALA A 431 -15.78 -1.87 24.27
N GLN A 432 -15.99 -1.23 25.44
CA GLN A 432 -15.73 -1.84 26.75
C GLN A 432 -17.00 -2.36 27.43
N ARG A 433 -18.19 -2.03 26.89
CA ARG A 433 -19.49 -2.62 27.24
C ARG A 433 -20.11 -3.22 25.99
N PRO A 434 -20.95 -4.25 26.11
CA PRO A 434 -21.71 -4.75 24.97
C PRO A 434 -22.77 -3.71 24.57
N HIS A 435 -22.38 -2.75 23.72
CA HIS A 435 -23.29 -1.89 22.96
C HIS A 435 -23.91 -2.64 21.76
N GLY A 436 -23.86 -3.97 21.80
CA GLY A 436 -24.18 -4.87 20.69
C GLY A 436 -22.97 -5.28 19.83
N GLY A 437 -21.80 -4.64 19.97
CA GLY A 437 -20.62 -4.93 19.14
C GLY A 437 -19.28 -4.68 19.84
N ASP A 438 -18.20 -5.09 19.17
CA ASP A 438 -16.81 -5.07 19.65
C ASP A 438 -16.14 -3.68 19.49
N ILE A 439 -16.62 -2.89 18.54
CA ILE A 439 -16.13 -1.54 18.26
C ILE A 439 -17.28 -0.54 18.12
N VAL A 440 -16.98 0.73 18.41
CA VAL A 440 -17.89 1.86 18.15
C VAL A 440 -17.23 2.80 17.15
N LEU A 441 -17.99 3.21 16.14
CA LEU A 441 -17.55 4.07 15.05
C LEU A 441 -18.38 5.35 15.02
N VAL A 442 -17.74 6.44 14.61
CA VAL A 442 -18.40 7.70 14.28
C VAL A 442 -18.19 8.01 12.81
N THR A 443 -19.25 8.38 12.11
CA THR A 443 -19.22 8.80 10.70
C THR A 443 -19.08 10.31 10.56
N ASP A 444 -18.76 10.80 9.35
CA ASP A 444 -18.57 12.24 9.07
C ASP A 444 -19.84 13.08 9.32
N ASP A 445 -21.02 12.46 9.31
CA ASP A 445 -22.30 13.10 9.65
C ASP A 445 -22.63 13.06 11.16
N GLY A 446 -21.73 12.47 11.98
CA GLY A 446 -21.90 12.36 13.43
C GLY A 446 -22.75 11.16 13.89
N THR A 447 -23.08 10.21 13.01
CA THR A 447 -23.81 9.00 13.42
C THR A 447 -22.88 8.02 14.16
N LEU A 448 -23.37 7.44 15.26
CA LEU A 448 -22.67 6.38 16.00
C LEU A 448 -23.20 5.00 15.64
N LYS A 449 -22.27 4.09 15.30
CA LYS A 449 -22.57 2.69 14.99
C LYS A 449 -21.70 1.77 15.83
N ALA A 450 -22.30 0.86 16.58
CA ALA A 450 -21.58 -0.25 17.19
C ALA A 450 -21.53 -1.42 16.19
N VAL A 451 -20.38 -2.10 16.11
CA VAL A 451 -20.15 -3.16 15.11
C VAL A 451 -19.57 -4.39 15.79
N GLU A 452 -20.23 -5.54 15.59
CA GLU A 452 -19.69 -6.86 15.95
C GLU A 452 -18.75 -7.32 14.84
N LEU A 453 -17.46 -7.44 15.13
CA LEU A 453 -16.42 -7.73 14.14
C LEU A 453 -16.59 -9.12 13.52
N ALA A 454 -16.96 -10.10 14.35
CA ALA A 454 -17.12 -11.49 13.92
C ALA A 454 -18.25 -11.64 12.89
N SER A 455 -19.41 -11.04 13.12
CA SER A 455 -20.58 -11.18 12.25
C SER A 455 -20.73 -10.06 11.22
N GLY A 456 -20.12 -8.90 11.46
CA GLY A 456 -20.33 -7.68 10.71
C GLY A 456 -21.64 -6.96 11.01
N LYS A 457 -22.42 -7.43 11.99
CA LYS A 457 -23.69 -6.80 12.37
C LYS A 457 -23.45 -5.41 12.94
N GLN A 458 -24.31 -4.49 12.53
CA GLN A 458 -24.28 -3.10 12.96
C GLN A 458 -25.48 -2.81 13.86
N PHE A 459 -25.23 -2.06 14.92
CA PHE A 459 -26.22 -1.66 15.91
C PHE A 459 -26.16 -0.15 16.07
N SER A 460 -27.33 0.50 16.10
CA SER A 460 -27.40 1.92 16.47
C SER A 460 -27.09 2.07 17.95
N VAL A 461 -26.24 3.03 18.30
CA VAL A 461 -25.96 3.35 19.71
C VAL A 461 -27.11 4.24 20.24
N PRO A 462 -27.95 3.78 21.20
CA PRO A 462 -29.13 4.52 21.64
C PRO A 462 -28.78 5.83 22.37
N GLY A 463 -29.56 6.89 22.15
CA GLY A 463 -29.58 8.10 22.99
C GLY A 463 -28.71 9.28 22.53
N CYS A 464 -28.07 9.21 21.35
CA CYS A 464 -27.00 10.15 21.00
C CYS A 464 -27.00 10.61 19.53
N PRO A 465 -27.99 11.39 19.05
CA PRO A 465 -27.75 12.20 17.86
C PRO A 465 -26.81 13.34 18.26
N LEU A 466 -25.66 13.47 17.59
CA LEU A 466 -24.76 14.61 17.79
C LEU A 466 -25.54 15.90 17.51
N ALA A 467 -25.94 16.60 18.56
CA ALA A 467 -26.56 17.91 18.46
C ALA A 467 -25.46 18.90 18.07
N THR A 468 -25.37 19.19 16.77
CA THR A 468 -24.40 20.03 16.02
C THR A 468 -23.27 19.28 15.31
N PRO A 469 -22.94 19.66 14.06
CA PRO A 469 -21.90 19.03 13.25
C PRO A 469 -20.51 19.50 13.70
N VAL A 470 -20.14 19.20 14.95
CA VAL A 470 -18.73 19.29 15.33
C VAL A 470 -18.06 18.10 14.67
N LEU A 471 -17.19 18.36 13.69
CA LEU A 471 -16.40 17.33 13.04
C LEU A 471 -15.54 16.63 14.11
N THR A 472 -15.94 15.43 14.53
CA THR A 472 -15.17 14.60 15.44
C THR A 472 -13.80 14.32 14.81
N VAL A 473 -12.72 14.54 15.56
CA VAL A 473 -11.33 14.31 15.12
C VAL A 473 -10.73 13.09 15.83
N GLY A 474 -11.24 12.72 17.01
CA GLY A 474 -10.84 11.52 17.73
C GLY A 474 -11.98 10.93 18.55
N LEU A 475 -11.94 9.62 18.77
CA LEU A 475 -12.92 8.87 19.54
C LEU A 475 -12.17 7.96 20.53
N GLN A 476 -12.57 7.97 21.80
CA GLN A 476 -11.93 7.19 22.84
C GLN A 476 -12.96 6.61 23.82
N GLY A 477 -12.75 5.36 24.21
CA GLY A 477 -13.50 4.74 25.31
C GLY A 477 -12.90 5.17 26.65
N LEU A 478 -13.74 5.73 27.51
CA LEU A 478 -13.42 5.98 28.92
C LEU A 478 -13.34 4.66 29.71
N PRO A 479 -12.69 4.61 30.88
CA PRO A 479 -12.56 3.37 31.68
C PRO A 479 -13.90 2.74 32.12
N ASP A 480 -14.98 3.52 32.15
CA ASP A 480 -16.34 3.04 32.42
C ASP A 480 -17.04 2.51 31.16
N GLY A 481 -16.35 2.53 30.02
CA GLY A 481 -16.81 2.15 28.68
C GLY A 481 -17.56 3.23 27.92
N THR A 482 -17.67 4.44 28.48
CA THR A 482 -18.42 5.53 27.85
C THR A 482 -17.63 6.14 26.68
N PRO A 483 -18.24 6.34 25.49
CA PRO A 483 -17.57 7.00 24.38
C PRO A 483 -17.41 8.52 24.62
N ALA A 484 -16.17 9.00 24.52
CA ALA A 484 -15.82 10.42 24.49
C ALA A 484 -15.21 10.78 23.14
N ALA A 485 -15.54 11.96 22.63
CA ALA A 485 -15.07 12.46 21.35
C ALA A 485 -14.35 13.79 21.51
N LEU A 486 -13.41 14.05 20.59
CA LEU A 486 -12.74 15.34 20.47
C LEU A 486 -13.28 16.06 19.24
N GLY A 487 -13.81 17.26 19.43
CA GLY A 487 -14.25 18.11 18.32
C GLY A 487 -13.11 18.79 17.59
N SER A 488 -13.34 19.21 16.34
CA SER A 488 -12.39 20.01 15.56
C SER A 488 -12.06 21.39 16.18
N ASN A 489 -12.86 21.84 17.14
CA ASN A 489 -12.60 23.01 17.97
C ASN A 489 -11.66 22.71 19.17
N GLY A 490 -11.18 21.47 19.30
CA GLY A 490 -10.34 20.99 20.38
C GLY A 490 -11.03 20.86 21.73
N GLN A 491 -12.37 20.81 21.76
CA GLN A 491 -13.14 20.58 22.97
C GLN A 491 -13.56 19.11 23.05
N PRO A 492 -13.25 18.39 24.15
CA PRO A 492 -13.77 17.05 24.38
C PRO A 492 -15.24 17.12 24.80
N TYR A 493 -16.05 16.19 24.30
CA TYR A 493 -17.45 16.04 24.70
C TYR A 493 -17.81 14.56 24.86
N LEU A 494 -18.76 14.28 25.75
CA LEU A 494 -19.33 12.93 25.87
C LEU A 494 -20.27 12.70 24.70
N LEU A 495 -20.16 11.51 24.13
CA LEU A 495 -21.15 11.04 23.19
C LEU A 495 -22.34 10.40 23.93
N ALA A 496 -22.09 9.67 25.02
CA ALA A 496 -23.10 9.12 25.93
C ALA A 496 -22.64 9.31 27.39
N GLY A 497 -23.51 9.14 28.40
CA GLY A 497 -23.14 9.19 29.82
C GLY A 497 -23.26 10.56 30.51
N SER A 498 -22.82 10.65 31.77
CA SER A 498 -23.11 11.80 32.65
C SER A 498 -21.91 12.69 33.03
N SER A 499 -20.66 12.22 32.91
CA SER A 499 -19.48 13.02 33.30
C SER A 499 -18.23 12.73 32.47
N LEU A 500 -17.62 13.76 31.90
CA LEU A 500 -16.27 13.68 31.31
C LEU A 500 -15.21 13.61 32.41
N PRO A 501 -14.11 12.87 32.21
CA PRO A 501 -12.91 13.11 32.98
C PRO A 501 -12.40 14.54 32.72
N ALA A 502 -11.72 15.10 33.70
CA ALA A 502 -11.05 16.39 33.52
C ALA A 502 -9.94 16.24 32.48
N PHE A 503 -10.09 16.93 31.35
CA PHE A 503 -9.02 17.11 30.38
C PHE A 503 -8.30 18.44 30.65
N PRO A 504 -6.99 18.51 30.41
CA PRO A 504 -6.23 19.75 30.57
C PRO A 504 -6.71 20.80 29.55
N VAL A 505 -6.69 22.07 29.96
CA VAL A 505 -6.90 23.21 29.05
C VAL A 505 -5.52 23.72 28.65
N PRO A 506 -5.11 23.57 27.37
CA PRO A 506 -3.81 24.05 26.92
C PRO A 506 -3.67 25.55 27.14
N ARG A 507 -2.48 26.00 27.56
CA ARG A 507 -2.19 27.43 27.70
C ARG A 507 -2.14 28.15 26.35
N VAL A 508 -1.73 27.43 25.30
CA VAL A 508 -1.60 27.90 23.92
C VAL A 508 -2.12 26.81 22.99
N GLY A 509 -2.92 27.18 22.00
CA GLY A 509 -3.49 26.23 21.05
C GLY A 509 -4.74 25.53 21.58
N HIS A 510 -5.01 24.34 21.06
CA HIS A 510 -6.17 23.50 21.42
C HIS A 510 -5.79 22.02 21.43
N LEU A 511 -6.61 21.19 22.07
CA LEU A 511 -6.38 19.73 22.07
C LEU A 511 -6.59 19.17 20.66
N THR A 512 -5.73 18.24 20.28
CA THR A 512 -5.72 17.58 18.96
C THR A 512 -5.78 16.06 19.08
N ALA A 513 -5.52 15.49 20.25
CA ALA A 513 -5.70 14.08 20.55
C ALA A 513 -6.18 13.88 21.99
N ILE A 514 -6.97 12.83 22.23
CA ILE A 514 -7.39 12.36 23.56
C ILE A 514 -7.09 10.87 23.68
N GLY A 515 -6.77 10.43 24.89
CA GLY A 515 -6.51 9.03 25.23
C GLY A 515 -7.18 8.65 26.55
N PRO A 516 -7.12 7.36 26.94
CA PRO A 516 -7.68 6.89 28.20
C PRO A 516 -6.97 7.55 29.42
N LEU A 517 -7.59 7.44 30.60
CA LEU A 517 -7.07 8.03 31.85
C LEU A 517 -6.86 9.57 31.80
N GLY A 518 -7.61 10.27 30.93
CA GLY A 518 -7.51 11.72 30.77
C GLY A 518 -6.23 12.19 30.10
N ALA A 519 -5.50 11.31 29.40
CA ALA A 519 -4.37 11.72 28.59
C ALA A 519 -4.84 12.57 27.40
N ALA A 520 -4.04 13.56 27.02
CA ALA A 520 -4.36 14.45 25.92
C ALA A 520 -3.10 14.95 25.22
N GLY A 521 -3.25 15.38 23.97
CA GLY A 521 -2.20 16.01 23.19
C GLY A 521 -2.71 17.27 22.54
N ASP A 522 -1.85 18.28 22.36
CA ASP A 522 -2.24 19.57 21.79
C ASP A 522 -1.55 19.92 20.47
N SER A 523 -2.06 20.99 19.85
CA SER A 523 -1.57 21.56 18.59
C SER A 523 -0.11 22.04 18.62
N THR A 524 0.50 22.17 19.81
CA THR A 524 1.89 22.61 19.99
C THR A 524 2.88 21.44 20.12
N GLY A 525 2.37 20.22 20.21
CA GLY A 525 3.18 19.00 20.35
C GLY A 525 3.38 18.55 21.79
N ARG A 526 2.63 19.14 22.72
CA ARG A 526 2.67 18.77 24.13
C ARG A 526 1.71 17.61 24.40
N VAL A 527 2.17 16.65 25.19
CA VAL A 527 1.36 15.53 25.70
C VAL A 527 1.16 15.73 27.19
N TYR A 528 -0.03 15.44 27.68
CA TYR A 528 -0.47 15.56 29.06
C TYR A 528 -0.92 14.19 29.59
N TRP A 529 -0.45 13.77 30.77
CA TRP A 529 -0.82 12.47 31.37
C TRP A 529 -0.55 12.39 32.88
N PRO A 530 -1.23 11.51 33.62
CA PRO A 530 -2.68 11.27 33.51
C PRO A 530 -3.44 12.53 33.92
N ALA A 531 -4.61 12.80 33.31
CA ALA A 531 -5.48 13.94 33.64
C ALA A 531 -4.76 15.32 33.79
N GLY A 532 -3.68 15.57 33.04
CA GLY A 532 -2.90 16.80 33.12
C GLY A 532 -1.93 16.92 34.29
N ALA A 533 -1.68 15.84 35.05
CA ALA A 533 -0.74 15.84 36.17
C ALA A 533 0.72 16.05 35.75
N VAL A 534 1.09 15.55 34.57
CA VAL A 534 2.41 15.69 33.94
C VAL A 534 2.22 16.19 32.51
N ASP A 535 3.13 17.03 32.03
CA ASP A 535 3.14 17.50 30.65
C ASP A 535 4.55 17.65 30.07
N GLU A 536 4.74 17.25 28.81
CA GLU A 536 6.02 17.33 28.11
C GLU A 536 5.83 17.64 26.62
N VAL A 537 6.75 18.42 26.03
CA VAL A 537 6.76 18.70 24.58
C VAL A 537 7.48 17.57 23.85
N LEU A 538 6.71 16.69 23.23
CA LEU A 538 7.23 15.49 22.57
C LEU A 538 7.29 15.61 21.05
N HIS A 539 6.48 16.47 20.44
CA HIS A 539 6.38 16.60 18.99
C HIS A 539 6.62 18.03 18.50
N ILE A 540 6.99 18.17 17.23
CA ILE A 540 7.03 19.45 16.53
C ILE A 540 5.69 19.63 15.79
N GLY A 541 4.83 20.51 16.31
CA GLY A 541 3.46 20.66 15.82
C GLY A 541 2.48 19.67 16.44
N PRO A 542 1.25 19.54 15.91
CA PRO A 542 0.16 18.83 16.57
C PRO A 542 0.47 17.39 16.95
N VAL A 543 0.09 16.99 18.16
CA VAL A 543 -0.04 15.57 18.54
C VAL A 543 -1.29 15.02 17.85
N THR A 544 -1.14 13.99 17.02
CA THR A 544 -2.21 13.48 16.16
C THR A 544 -2.86 12.21 16.68
N ALA A 545 -2.18 11.45 17.54
CA ALA A 545 -2.70 10.22 18.10
C ALA A 545 -2.07 9.87 19.45
N LEU A 546 -2.82 9.20 20.31
CA LEU A 546 -2.38 8.72 21.62
C LEU A 546 -2.96 7.33 21.89
N ALA A 547 -2.15 6.45 22.48
CA ALA A 547 -2.59 5.14 22.94
C ALA A 547 -1.87 4.79 24.25
N ILE A 548 -2.54 4.00 25.09
CA ILE A 548 -2.02 3.59 26.40
C ILE A 548 -2.39 2.14 26.65
N THR A 549 -1.46 1.33 27.14
CA THR A 549 -1.79 0.00 27.64
C THR A 549 -2.54 0.10 28.97
N PRO A 550 -3.39 -0.88 29.34
CA PRO A 550 -3.89 -0.95 30.71
C PRO A 550 -2.73 -0.86 31.71
N PRO A 551 -2.84 -0.06 32.77
CA PRO A 551 -1.82 -0.01 33.81
C PRO A 551 -1.70 -1.38 34.49
N ASP A 552 -0.48 -1.80 34.79
CA ASP A 552 -0.24 -3.02 35.55
C ASP A 552 -0.60 -2.87 37.04
N ALA A 553 -0.36 -3.91 37.84
CA ALA A 553 -0.64 -3.88 39.29
C ALA A 553 0.18 -2.81 40.06
N ALA A 554 1.27 -2.29 39.47
CA ALA A 554 2.06 -1.18 40.00
C ALA A 554 1.54 0.19 39.53
N GLY A 555 0.52 0.23 38.66
CA GLY A 555 -0.07 1.45 38.13
C GLY A 555 0.65 2.01 36.91
N GLU A 556 1.60 1.27 36.32
CA GLU A 556 2.42 1.73 35.20
C GLU A 556 1.89 1.16 33.88
N GLY A 557 1.70 2.03 32.88
CA GLY A 557 1.25 1.66 31.54
C GLY A 557 2.14 2.29 30.48
N LEU A 558 2.36 1.61 29.36
CA LEU A 558 3.12 2.14 28.24
C LEU A 558 2.26 3.14 27.46
N LEU A 559 2.71 4.39 27.38
CA LEU A 559 2.13 5.42 26.53
C LEU A 559 2.83 5.43 25.18
N VAL A 560 2.04 5.64 24.13
CA VAL A 560 2.52 5.84 22.76
C VAL A 560 1.86 7.10 22.18
N SER A 561 2.66 8.00 21.61
CA SER A 561 2.17 9.21 20.96
C SER A 561 2.66 9.31 19.51
N GLY A 562 1.79 9.83 18.64
CA GLY A 562 2.09 10.17 17.26
C GLY A 562 1.95 11.67 17.02
N GLY A 563 2.81 12.24 16.17
CA GLY A 563 2.79 13.66 15.83
C GLY A 563 2.73 13.97 14.35
N ALA A 564 2.39 15.22 14.04
CA ALA A 564 2.45 15.79 12.70
C ALA A 564 3.88 15.84 12.13
N ASP A 565 4.89 15.79 12.99
CA ASP A 565 6.31 15.62 12.64
C ASP A 565 6.67 14.22 12.13
N GLY A 566 5.69 13.31 12.09
CA GLY A 566 5.84 11.94 11.60
C GLY A 566 6.57 11.01 12.56
N ARG A 567 6.84 11.46 13.80
CA ARG A 567 7.45 10.64 14.85
C ARG A 567 6.40 9.91 15.67
N VAL A 568 6.74 8.69 16.06
CA VAL A 568 6.04 7.92 17.08
C VAL A 568 6.98 7.77 18.28
N ARG A 569 6.50 8.09 19.48
CA ARG A 569 7.27 7.99 20.72
C ARG A 569 6.59 7.10 21.73
N SER A 570 7.35 6.51 22.64
CA SER A 570 6.82 5.72 23.75
C SER A 570 7.57 5.95 25.07
N TRP A 571 6.85 5.83 26.17
CA TRP A 571 7.41 5.93 27.52
C TRP A 571 6.52 5.26 28.57
N GLU A 572 7.14 4.89 29.69
CA GLU A 572 6.47 4.41 30.90
C GLU A 572 6.49 5.54 31.95
N PRO A 573 5.35 6.15 32.30
CA PRO A 573 5.27 7.18 33.33
C PRO A 573 5.77 6.66 34.68
N GLY A 574 6.51 7.48 35.43
CA GLY A 574 7.03 7.09 36.75
C GLY A 574 8.37 6.34 36.70
N SER A 575 8.71 5.69 35.57
CA SER A 575 9.97 4.93 35.40
C SER A 575 11.24 5.78 35.43
N GLY A 576 11.13 7.10 35.26
CA GLY A 576 12.28 8.01 35.08
C GLY A 576 12.99 7.89 33.72
N THR A 577 12.52 7.00 32.84
CA THR A 577 13.07 6.82 31.49
C THR A 577 12.51 7.90 30.56
N PRO A 578 13.36 8.66 29.83
CA PRO A 578 12.88 9.70 28.92
C PRO A 578 12.13 9.10 27.72
N PRO A 579 11.14 9.81 27.15
CA PRO A 579 10.41 9.33 25.99
C PRO A 579 11.28 9.05 24.76
N GLY A 580 11.28 7.78 24.32
CA GLY A 580 12.07 7.30 23.20
C GLY A 580 11.31 7.38 21.87
N VAL A 581 12.02 7.57 20.76
CA VAL A 581 11.45 7.47 19.41
C VAL A 581 11.35 6.00 19.01
N VAL A 582 10.13 5.52 18.79
CA VAL A 582 9.84 4.15 18.32
C VAL A 582 10.00 4.06 16.80
N ASP A 583 9.54 5.09 16.09
CA ASP A 583 9.60 5.17 14.64
C ASP A 583 9.50 6.62 14.13
N GLN A 584 9.93 6.86 12.89
CA GLN A 584 9.82 8.15 12.24
C GLN A 584 9.69 8.03 10.71
N ARG A 585 8.78 8.80 10.12
CA ARG A 585 8.65 8.98 8.66
C ARG A 585 8.51 10.45 8.28
N GLN A 586 8.75 10.77 7.01
CA GLN A 586 8.50 12.11 6.43
C GLN A 586 7.02 12.27 6.04
N CYS A 587 6.13 11.88 6.94
CA CYS A 587 4.68 11.90 6.76
C CYS A 587 4.04 12.01 8.15
N PRO A 588 2.99 12.81 8.36
CA PRO A 588 2.29 12.87 9.64
C PRO A 588 1.74 11.50 10.09
N VAL A 589 1.81 11.23 11.39
CA VAL A 589 1.17 10.04 11.98
C VAL A 589 -0.35 10.25 11.96
N ALA A 590 -1.10 9.26 11.47
CA ALA A 590 -2.56 9.25 11.40
C ALA A 590 -3.20 8.55 12.61
N GLY A 591 -2.53 7.54 13.17
CA GLY A 591 -3.06 6.76 14.28
C GLY A 591 -1.97 5.92 14.95
N VAL A 592 -2.12 5.68 16.25
CA VAL A 592 -1.30 4.75 17.02
C VAL A 592 -2.20 3.89 17.89
N ALA A 593 -1.80 2.65 18.11
CA ALA A 593 -2.42 1.74 19.06
C ALA A 593 -1.36 0.88 19.72
N VAL A 594 -1.61 0.54 20.98
CA VAL A 594 -0.76 -0.36 21.74
C VAL A 594 -1.63 -1.27 22.58
N GLY A 595 -1.33 -2.57 22.58
CA GLY A 595 -2.06 -3.57 23.35
C GLY A 595 -1.19 -4.75 23.72
N GLY A 596 -1.44 -5.32 24.89
CA GLY A 596 -0.89 -6.60 25.29
C GLY A 596 -1.68 -7.75 24.68
N SER A 597 -0.98 -8.80 24.26
CA SER A 597 -1.55 -10.07 23.82
C SER A 597 -0.85 -11.23 24.52
N THR A 598 -1.37 -12.44 24.36
CA THR A 598 -0.69 -13.68 24.80
C THR A 598 0.67 -13.88 24.15
N TYR A 599 0.95 -13.20 23.03
CA TYR A 599 2.23 -13.25 22.33
C TYR A 599 3.12 -12.03 22.58
N GLY A 600 2.80 -11.22 23.60
CA GLY A 600 3.51 -10.01 23.95
C GLY A 600 2.85 -8.74 23.41
N LEU A 601 3.62 -7.66 23.44
CA LEU A 601 3.15 -6.32 23.08
C LEU A 601 3.00 -6.18 21.56
N VAL A 602 1.88 -5.61 21.12
CA VAL A 602 1.68 -5.20 19.74
C VAL A 602 1.60 -3.67 19.71
N ILE A 603 2.45 -3.04 18.90
CA ILE A 603 2.38 -1.61 18.61
C ILE A 603 2.00 -1.48 17.14
N ALA A 604 0.89 -0.80 16.86
CA ALA A 604 0.44 -0.53 15.50
C ALA A 604 0.42 0.99 15.25
N MET A 605 0.97 1.38 14.11
CA MET A 605 1.22 2.77 13.73
C MET A 605 0.73 2.97 12.30
N ALA A 606 0.00 4.05 12.05
CA ALA A 606 -0.44 4.41 10.71
C ALA A 606 -0.06 5.85 10.38
N TRP A 607 0.28 6.11 9.12
CA TRP A 607 0.62 7.44 8.62
C TRP A 607 -0.37 7.90 7.55
N ASN A 608 -0.39 9.22 7.29
CA ASN A 608 -1.31 9.83 6.33
C ASN A 608 -1.11 9.36 4.88
N ASP A 609 0.04 8.76 4.55
CA ASP A 609 0.30 8.12 3.26
C ASP A 609 -0.35 6.72 3.14
N GLY A 610 -1.13 6.30 4.15
CA GLY A 610 -1.84 5.03 4.19
C GLY A 610 -0.96 3.85 4.61
N LEU A 611 0.33 4.05 4.91
CA LEU A 611 1.17 2.99 5.46
C LEU A 611 0.70 2.64 6.87
N VAL A 612 0.51 1.35 7.11
CA VAL A 612 0.37 0.76 8.42
C VAL A 612 1.60 -0.07 8.71
N ARG A 613 2.19 0.16 9.88
CA ARG A 613 3.27 -0.64 10.44
C ARG A 613 2.80 -1.27 11.73
N VAL A 614 2.88 -2.59 11.81
CA VAL A 614 2.63 -3.35 13.04
C VAL A 614 3.95 -3.94 13.50
N ARG A 615 4.28 -3.76 14.77
CA ARG A 615 5.49 -4.32 15.39
C ARG A 615 5.14 -5.19 16.59
N ARG A 616 5.88 -6.28 16.73
CA ARG A 616 5.98 -7.06 17.97
C ARG A 616 7.41 -6.93 18.51
N PRO A 617 7.67 -6.00 19.45
CA PRO A 617 9.03 -5.71 19.90
C PRO A 617 9.79 -6.93 20.44
N GLN A 618 9.09 -7.85 21.10
CA GLN A 618 9.67 -9.04 21.72
C GLN A 618 10.25 -10.02 20.68
N THR A 619 9.66 -10.09 19.49
CA THR A 619 10.08 -11.04 18.44
C THR A 619 10.81 -10.35 17.31
N GLY A 620 10.84 -9.01 17.30
CA GLY A 620 11.37 -8.22 16.20
C GLY A 620 10.51 -8.25 14.93
N GLN A 621 9.32 -8.87 14.97
CA GLN A 621 8.43 -8.95 13.82
C GLN A 621 7.91 -7.57 13.44
N VAL A 622 8.00 -7.22 12.14
CA VAL A 622 7.51 -5.96 11.58
C VAL A 622 6.74 -6.24 10.30
N VAL A 623 5.49 -5.77 10.25
CA VAL A 623 4.64 -5.84 9.05
C VAL A 623 4.37 -4.44 8.56
N ASP A 624 4.69 -4.20 7.29
CA ASP A 624 4.40 -2.97 6.57
C ASP A 624 3.39 -3.25 5.46
N VAL A 625 2.25 -2.56 5.47
CA VAL A 625 1.19 -2.78 4.50
C VAL A 625 0.40 -1.51 4.23
N ARG A 626 -0.10 -1.38 2.99
CA ARG A 626 -1.09 -0.38 2.60
C ARG A 626 -2.34 -1.09 2.10
N PHE A 627 -3.51 -0.54 2.39
CA PHE A 627 -4.78 -1.08 1.90
C PHE A 627 -5.48 -0.19 0.86
N GLY A 628 -4.90 0.95 0.49
CA GLY A 628 -5.44 1.85 -0.53
C GLY A 628 -6.44 2.89 -0.01
N SER A 629 -6.62 2.96 1.31
CA SER A 629 -7.37 4.02 2.01
C SER A 629 -6.50 4.67 3.09
N PRO A 630 -6.75 5.94 3.45
CA PRO A 630 -6.11 6.54 4.60
C PRO A 630 -6.67 5.86 5.86
N VAL A 631 -5.81 5.61 6.84
CA VAL A 631 -6.24 5.07 8.13
C VAL A 631 -6.73 6.21 9.01
N ARG A 632 -7.95 6.09 9.52
CA ARG A 632 -8.57 7.07 10.42
C ARG A 632 -8.26 6.80 11.89
N SER A 633 -8.23 5.53 12.26
CA SER A 633 -7.88 5.07 13.61
C SER A 633 -7.27 3.68 13.52
N VAL A 634 -6.36 3.39 14.43
CA VAL A 634 -5.78 2.06 14.62
C VAL A 634 -6.20 1.62 16.02
N LEU A 635 -6.59 0.36 16.18
CA LEU A 635 -6.95 -0.23 17.46
C LEU A 635 -6.24 -1.58 17.62
N VAL A 636 -5.94 -1.97 18.85
CA VAL A 636 -5.41 -3.30 19.19
C VAL A 636 -6.27 -3.87 20.30
N ASP A 637 -6.94 -4.99 20.04
CA ASP A 637 -7.75 -5.67 21.05
C ASP A 637 -6.88 -6.55 21.98
N ALA A 638 -7.51 -7.13 23.01
CA ALA A 638 -6.83 -7.97 23.99
C ALA A 638 -6.24 -9.28 23.42
N SER A 639 -6.66 -9.68 22.21
CA SER A 639 -6.10 -10.85 21.51
C SER A 639 -4.82 -10.50 20.73
N GLY A 640 -4.51 -9.20 20.58
CA GLY A 640 -3.43 -8.72 19.73
C GLY A 640 -3.81 -8.54 18.26
N ARG A 641 -5.11 -8.61 17.93
CA ARG A 641 -5.63 -8.30 16.60
C ARG A 641 -5.56 -6.79 16.38
N VAL A 642 -5.01 -6.39 15.23
CA VAL A 642 -4.95 -4.99 14.82
C VAL A 642 -6.17 -4.67 13.98
N ILE A 643 -6.93 -3.66 14.37
CA ILE A 643 -8.13 -3.22 13.67
C ILE A 643 -7.87 -1.84 13.06
N LEU A 644 -8.07 -1.74 11.76
CA LEU A 644 -7.92 -0.52 10.99
C LEU A 644 -9.30 0.06 10.68
N VAL A 645 -9.51 1.30 11.09
CA VAL A 645 -10.71 2.07 10.76
C VAL A 645 -10.40 2.90 9.51
N LEU A 646 -11.17 2.65 8.45
CA LEU A 646 -11.01 3.25 7.13
C LEU A 646 -12.29 4.01 6.78
N PRO A 647 -12.25 4.99 5.84
CA PRO A 647 -13.45 5.74 5.48
C PRO A 647 -14.61 4.86 4.98
N GLU A 648 -14.29 3.71 4.37
CA GLU A 648 -15.28 2.81 3.78
C GLU A 648 -15.74 1.69 4.72
N GLY A 649 -15.09 1.53 5.88
CA GLY A 649 -15.37 0.42 6.79
C GLY A 649 -14.18 0.05 7.67
N VAL A 650 -14.09 -1.24 8.02
CA VAL A 650 -13.13 -1.74 9.01
C VAL A 650 -12.43 -2.99 8.47
N LEU A 651 -11.14 -3.12 8.77
CA LEU A 651 -10.32 -4.27 8.40
C LEU A 651 -9.55 -4.76 9.62
N SER A 652 -9.47 -6.07 9.83
CA SER A 652 -8.64 -6.67 10.88
C SER A 652 -7.45 -7.47 10.34
N ILE A 653 -6.31 -7.29 10.98
CA ILE A 653 -5.04 -7.97 10.70
C ILE A 653 -4.68 -8.81 11.91
N LEU A 654 -4.26 -10.05 11.63
CA LEU A 654 -3.66 -10.94 12.61
C LEU A 654 -2.21 -11.20 12.20
N LEU A 655 -1.27 -11.04 13.14
CA LEU A 655 0.11 -11.45 12.92
C LEU A 655 0.21 -12.97 13.10
N SER A 656 0.93 -13.64 12.20
CA SER A 656 1.24 -15.06 12.33
C SER A 656 2.04 -15.30 13.61
N THR A 657 1.85 -16.48 14.21
CA THR A 657 2.60 -16.88 15.39
C THR A 657 4.08 -17.06 15.03
N PRO A 658 5.03 -16.44 15.75
CA PRO A 658 6.44 -16.50 15.41
C PRO A 658 7.02 -17.92 15.53
N PRO A 659 7.92 -18.34 14.62
CA PRO A 659 8.42 -19.71 14.54
C PRO A 659 9.28 -20.14 15.75
N ALA A 660 9.85 -19.21 16.51
CA ALA A 660 10.58 -19.53 17.76
C ALA A 660 9.69 -20.14 18.87
N TRP A 661 8.37 -20.16 18.66
CA TRP A 661 7.38 -20.81 19.52
C TRP A 661 6.89 -22.14 18.96
N GLN A 662 7.50 -22.64 17.88
CA GLN A 662 7.16 -23.91 17.23
C GLN A 662 8.26 -24.97 17.30
N ASP A 663 9.48 -24.65 17.74
CA ASP A 663 10.53 -25.65 17.99
C ASP A 663 11.28 -25.34 19.29
N GLY A 664 11.02 -26.13 20.35
CA GLY A 664 11.78 -26.16 21.60
C GLY A 664 11.01 -25.70 22.85
N ASP A 665 10.46 -26.67 23.59
CA ASP A 665 10.01 -26.64 24.99
C ASP A 665 8.84 -25.74 25.48
N ASP A 666 8.30 -24.80 24.71
CA ASP A 666 7.08 -24.05 25.11
C ASP A 666 5.93 -24.20 24.09
N ALA A 667 5.49 -25.46 23.89
CA ALA A 667 4.18 -25.72 23.30
C ALA A 667 3.11 -25.00 24.16
N ARG A 668 2.26 -24.17 23.54
CA ARG A 668 1.09 -23.51 24.18
C ARG A 668 0.58 -24.37 25.33
N ILE A 669 0.79 -23.92 26.57
CA ILE A 669 0.34 -24.70 27.72
C ILE A 669 -1.17 -24.85 27.54
N PRO A 670 -1.70 -26.09 27.42
CA PRO A 670 -3.12 -26.31 27.17
C PRO A 670 -4.01 -25.55 28.17
N ALA A 671 -3.50 -25.33 29.39
CA ALA A 671 -4.13 -24.51 30.40
C ALA A 671 -4.32 -23.04 29.98
N GLU A 672 -3.35 -22.44 29.31
CA GLU A 672 -3.42 -21.05 28.85
C GLU A 672 -4.43 -20.89 27.71
N ALA A 673 -4.48 -21.84 26.78
CA ALA A 673 -5.50 -21.87 25.72
C ALA A 673 -6.91 -22.08 26.28
N ALA A 674 -7.07 -22.96 27.28
CA ALA A 674 -8.34 -23.15 27.98
C ALA A 674 -8.75 -21.93 28.80
N LEU A 675 -7.79 -21.23 29.41
CA LEU A 675 -8.01 -20.00 30.18
C LEU A 675 -8.50 -18.87 29.27
N CYS A 676 -7.90 -18.70 28.10
CA CYS A 676 -8.33 -17.71 27.11
C CYS A 676 -9.73 -18.00 26.57
N ARG A 677 -10.04 -19.26 26.23
CA ARG A 677 -11.40 -19.65 25.79
C ARG A 677 -12.44 -19.41 26.88
N LEU A 678 -12.09 -19.67 28.14
CA LEU A 678 -13.00 -19.39 29.26
C LEU A 678 -13.20 -17.88 29.44
N ALA A 679 -12.15 -17.08 29.32
CA ALA A 679 -12.21 -15.62 29.39
C ALA A 679 -13.01 -14.99 28.23
N SER A 680 -12.98 -15.59 27.04
CA SER A 680 -13.79 -15.17 25.88
C SER A 680 -15.23 -15.70 25.89
N GLY A 681 -15.63 -16.49 26.89
CA GLY A 681 -16.98 -17.07 27.00
C GLY A 681 -17.24 -18.29 26.12
N GLU A 682 -16.22 -18.80 25.42
CA GLU A 682 -16.30 -19.95 24.50
C GLU A 682 -15.81 -21.27 25.14
N GLY A 683 -15.26 -21.21 26.36
CA GLY A 683 -14.63 -22.33 27.07
C GLY A 683 -15.43 -22.88 28.25
N ASN A 684 -15.13 -24.12 28.62
CA ASN A 684 -15.74 -24.80 29.78
C ASN A 684 -14.77 -24.81 30.99
N PRO A 685 -15.21 -24.43 32.20
CA PRO A 685 -14.39 -24.53 33.42
C PRO A 685 -13.73 -25.89 33.64
N SER A 686 -14.40 -26.99 33.27
CA SER A 686 -13.85 -28.35 33.40
C SER A 686 -12.66 -28.61 32.48
N GLU A 687 -12.65 -28.03 31.27
CA GLU A 687 -11.51 -28.13 30.35
C GLU A 687 -10.28 -27.39 30.91
N LEU A 688 -10.50 -26.21 31.50
CA LEU A 688 -9.44 -25.45 32.14
C LEU A 688 -8.84 -26.22 33.33
N LEU A 689 -9.68 -26.75 34.22
CA LEU A 689 -9.22 -27.53 35.37
C LEU A 689 -8.43 -28.78 34.92
N ALA A 690 -8.91 -29.50 33.90
CA ALA A 690 -8.20 -30.66 33.36
C ALA A 690 -6.84 -30.28 32.77
N ALA A 691 -6.78 -29.17 32.02
CA ALA A 691 -5.56 -28.69 31.41
C ALA A 691 -4.55 -28.13 32.44
N LEU A 692 -5.02 -27.54 33.54
CA LEU A 692 -4.19 -27.04 34.62
C LEU A 692 -3.52 -28.16 35.44
N LEU A 693 -4.18 -29.30 35.62
CA LEU A 693 -3.63 -30.41 36.42
C LEU A 693 -2.27 -30.89 35.92
N ASP A 694 -2.14 -30.97 34.59
CA ASP A 694 -0.95 -31.51 33.93
C ASP A 694 -0.02 -30.37 33.43
N ALA A 695 -0.32 -29.10 33.75
CA ALA A 695 0.50 -27.94 33.38
C ALA A 695 1.56 -27.61 34.45
N GLU A 696 2.76 -27.21 34.01
CA GLU A 696 3.74 -26.54 34.88
C GLU A 696 3.37 -25.07 35.04
N LEU A 697 3.12 -24.65 36.27
CA LEU A 697 2.81 -23.27 36.64
C LEU A 697 4.00 -22.64 37.35
N LEU A 698 4.23 -21.36 37.06
CA LEU A 698 5.28 -20.56 37.69
C LEU A 698 4.71 -19.86 38.92
N VAL A 699 5.25 -20.17 40.09
CA VAL A 699 4.83 -19.58 41.37
C VAL A 699 6.00 -18.86 42.02
N CYS A 700 5.71 -17.78 42.73
CA CYS A 700 6.73 -16.94 43.35
C CYS A 700 7.14 -17.50 44.73
N PRO A 701 8.41 -17.85 44.95
CA PRO A 701 8.93 -18.07 46.30
C PRO A 701 9.26 -16.74 46.99
N ASP A 702 9.12 -16.71 48.31
CA ASP A 702 9.61 -15.66 49.17
C ASP A 702 11.14 -15.59 49.09
N ALA A 703 11.66 -14.38 48.89
CA ALA A 703 13.08 -14.16 48.59
C ALA A 703 14.02 -14.47 49.78
N GLU A 704 13.52 -14.44 51.02
CA GLU A 704 14.32 -14.67 52.23
C GLU A 704 14.21 -16.11 52.74
N THR A 705 13.02 -16.72 52.63
CA THR A 705 12.71 -18.03 53.21
C THR A 705 12.64 -19.16 52.18
N GLY A 706 12.53 -18.85 50.89
CA GLY A 706 12.34 -19.82 49.81
C GLY A 706 10.97 -20.53 49.84
N VAL A 707 10.08 -20.14 50.74
CA VAL A 707 8.72 -20.68 50.86
C VAL A 707 7.81 -19.95 49.89
N LEU A 708 6.90 -20.66 49.23
CA LEU A 708 5.97 -20.08 48.27
C LEU A 708 5.10 -18.98 48.89
N LEU A 709 5.01 -17.84 48.20
CA LEU A 709 4.27 -16.67 48.64
C LEU A 709 2.76 -16.94 48.61
N VAL A 710 2.13 -16.82 49.79
CA VAL A 710 0.68 -16.70 49.92
C VAL A 710 0.37 -15.23 50.13
N THR A 711 -0.39 -14.64 49.22
CA THR A 711 -0.77 -13.22 49.32
C THR A 711 -2.28 -13.11 49.57
N THR A 712 -2.70 -12.11 50.34
CA THR A 712 -4.12 -11.84 50.57
C THR A 712 -4.67 -11.06 49.39
N GLY A 713 -5.63 -11.63 48.66
CA GLY A 713 -6.25 -11.00 47.49
C GLY A 713 -7.18 -9.82 47.86
N GLY A 714 -7.56 -9.01 46.87
CA GLY A 714 -8.46 -7.86 47.05
C GLY A 714 -9.87 -8.21 47.57
N ASN A 715 -10.23 -9.49 47.60
CA ASN A 715 -11.45 -10.05 48.18
C ASN A 715 -11.28 -10.47 49.66
N GLY A 716 -10.11 -10.23 50.26
CA GLY A 716 -9.79 -10.57 51.65
C GLY A 716 -9.48 -12.04 51.90
N LYS A 717 -9.31 -12.87 50.85
CA LYS A 717 -8.92 -14.28 50.98
C LYS A 717 -7.46 -14.49 50.62
N ASP A 718 -6.81 -15.35 51.38
CA ASP A 718 -5.44 -15.78 51.10
C ASP A 718 -5.42 -16.72 49.88
N GLY A 719 -4.45 -16.51 49.00
CA GLY A 719 -4.31 -17.27 47.78
C GLY A 719 -2.88 -17.40 47.30
N VAL A 720 -2.65 -18.31 46.37
CA VAL A 720 -1.36 -18.49 45.68
C VAL A 720 -1.46 -17.87 44.30
N ASP A 721 -0.51 -16.99 43.99
CA ASP A 721 -0.37 -16.40 42.66
C ASP A 721 0.50 -17.29 41.77
N ALA A 722 0.00 -17.66 40.60
CA ALA A 722 0.68 -18.53 39.66
C ALA A 722 0.56 -17.98 38.23
N CYS A 723 1.59 -18.15 37.43
CA CYS A 723 1.63 -17.74 36.03
C CYS A 723 1.71 -18.96 35.12
N THR A 724 0.91 -18.95 34.05
CA THR A 724 0.92 -20.03 33.05
C THR A 724 2.18 -19.98 32.22
N SER A 725 2.80 -18.81 32.00
CA SER A 725 4.04 -18.70 31.22
C SER A 725 4.94 -17.60 31.74
N GLN A 726 6.21 -17.60 31.31
CA GLN A 726 7.18 -16.55 31.66
C GLN A 726 6.70 -15.15 31.24
N GLY A 727 5.90 -15.05 30.18
CA GLY A 727 5.33 -13.79 29.70
C GLY A 727 4.33 -13.15 30.68
N HIS A 728 3.72 -13.95 31.56
CA HIS A 728 2.80 -13.46 32.59
C HIS A 728 3.47 -13.25 33.95
N VAL A 729 4.75 -13.60 34.11
CA VAL A 729 5.48 -13.42 35.36
C VAL A 729 5.66 -11.93 35.64
N PRO A 730 5.11 -11.40 36.75
CA PRO A 730 5.28 -10.01 37.11
C PRO A 730 6.76 -9.67 37.32
N ARG A 731 7.20 -8.51 36.81
CA ARG A 731 8.61 -8.07 36.92
C ARG A 731 9.10 -7.89 38.37
N HIS A 732 8.19 -7.75 39.33
CA HIS A 732 8.53 -7.62 40.75
C HIS A 732 8.79 -8.96 41.45
N TRP A 733 8.57 -10.10 40.79
CA TRP A 733 8.91 -11.41 41.35
C TRP A 733 10.43 -11.60 41.36
N ALA A 734 10.99 -11.87 42.54
CA ALA A 734 12.44 -12.06 42.73
C ALA A 734 12.96 -13.38 42.14
N GLY A 735 12.06 -14.31 41.81
CA GLY A 735 12.33 -15.59 41.18
C GLY A 735 11.04 -16.37 40.92
N VAL A 736 11.13 -17.50 40.23
CA VAL A 736 9.99 -18.41 39.99
C VAL A 736 10.39 -19.85 40.28
N VAL A 737 9.45 -20.60 40.85
CA VAL A 737 9.52 -22.06 40.98
C VAL A 737 8.44 -22.67 40.08
N ARG A 738 8.79 -23.74 39.38
CA ARG A 738 7.84 -24.51 38.58
C ARG A 738 7.17 -25.55 39.46
N MET A 739 5.84 -25.60 39.41
CA MET A 739 5.03 -26.62 40.08
C MET A 739 3.94 -27.12 39.16
N SER A 740 3.69 -28.43 39.14
CA SER A 740 2.52 -28.94 38.42
C SER A 740 1.23 -28.47 39.11
N GLY A 741 0.14 -28.33 38.36
CA GLY A 741 -1.17 -28.03 38.96
C GLY A 741 -1.62 -29.08 39.98
N ARG A 742 -1.22 -30.35 39.80
CA ARG A 742 -1.43 -31.42 40.80
C ARG A 742 -0.67 -31.15 42.09
N ASP A 743 0.59 -30.75 42.01
CA ASP A 743 1.40 -30.44 43.19
C ASP A 743 0.86 -29.21 43.90
N LEU A 744 0.51 -28.16 43.17
CA LEU A 744 -0.15 -26.96 43.72
C LEU A 744 -1.44 -27.31 44.49
N ALA A 745 -2.28 -28.18 43.92
CA ALA A 745 -3.51 -28.64 44.57
C ALA A 745 -3.24 -29.52 45.82
N ALA A 746 -2.12 -30.24 45.86
CA ALA A 746 -1.73 -31.09 46.99
C ALA A 746 -1.05 -30.29 48.11
N THR A 747 -0.22 -29.29 47.77
CA THR A 747 0.58 -28.50 48.71
C THR A 747 -0.26 -27.51 49.52
N PHE A 748 -1.27 -26.89 48.91
CA PHE A 748 -2.03 -25.81 49.54
C PHE A 748 -3.47 -26.22 49.82
N GLU A 749 -3.92 -26.00 51.05
CA GLU A 749 -5.29 -26.29 51.49
C GLU A 749 -6.02 -25.02 51.96
N GLY A 750 -7.28 -24.85 51.55
CA GLY A 750 -8.11 -23.72 51.97
C GLY A 750 -7.85 -22.39 51.26
N LEU A 751 -6.92 -22.33 50.30
CA LEU A 751 -6.53 -21.13 49.56
C LEU A 751 -7.20 -21.03 48.17
N ASP A 752 -7.20 -19.83 47.59
CA ASP A 752 -7.56 -19.60 46.18
C ASP A 752 -6.31 -19.67 45.28
N LEU A 753 -6.43 -20.21 44.07
CA LEU A 753 -5.43 -20.09 43.00
C LEU A 753 -5.76 -18.88 42.14
N ARG A 754 -4.79 -17.99 41.96
CA ARG A 754 -4.89 -16.83 41.07
C ARG A 754 -3.93 -17.00 39.90
N LEU A 755 -4.50 -17.23 38.73
CA LEU A 755 -3.73 -17.42 37.49
C LEU A 755 -3.50 -16.08 36.81
N ASN A 756 -2.27 -15.85 36.38
CA ASN A 756 -1.82 -14.67 35.64
C ASN A 756 -2.31 -13.35 36.25
N PRO A 757 -2.03 -13.08 37.54
CA PRO A 757 -2.65 -11.98 38.29
C PRO A 757 -2.34 -10.57 37.76
N ALA A 758 -1.28 -10.42 36.96
CA ALA A 758 -0.90 -9.17 36.30
C ALA A 758 -1.34 -9.12 34.81
N SER A 759 -2.15 -10.07 34.36
CA SER A 759 -2.55 -10.23 32.96
C SER A 759 -4.05 -9.93 32.75
N PRO A 760 -4.45 -9.46 31.55
CA PRO A 760 -5.87 -9.32 31.19
C PRO A 760 -6.66 -10.64 31.26
N THR A 761 -5.98 -11.79 31.17
CA THR A 761 -6.57 -13.13 31.30
C THR A 761 -6.40 -13.70 32.72
N SER A 762 -6.58 -12.86 33.75
CA SER A 762 -6.52 -13.30 35.14
C SER A 762 -7.77 -14.08 35.54
N LEU A 763 -7.59 -15.19 36.27
CA LEU A 763 -8.69 -15.97 36.84
C LEU A 763 -8.36 -16.41 38.27
N ALA A 764 -9.30 -16.20 39.19
CA ALA A 764 -9.20 -16.65 40.57
C ALA A 764 -10.27 -17.70 40.88
N PHE A 765 -9.88 -18.84 41.44
CA PHE A 765 -10.82 -19.86 41.88
C PHE A 765 -10.27 -20.71 43.05
N PRO A 766 -11.14 -21.36 43.84
CA PRO A 766 -10.69 -22.16 44.99
C PRO A 766 -9.81 -23.34 44.58
N LEU A 767 -8.64 -23.52 45.22
CA LEU A 767 -7.73 -24.66 44.95
C LEU A 767 -8.40 -26.03 45.17
N ARG A 768 -9.44 -26.09 46.02
CA ARG A 768 -10.25 -27.29 46.23
C ARG A 768 -10.92 -27.79 44.94
N ASP A 769 -11.20 -26.92 43.98
CA ASP A 769 -11.84 -27.30 42.73
C ASP A 769 -10.84 -27.97 41.77
N LEU A 770 -9.58 -27.50 41.76
CA LEU A 770 -8.47 -28.19 41.11
C LEU A 770 -8.18 -29.55 41.76
N ARG A 771 -8.24 -29.63 43.10
CA ARG A 771 -8.08 -30.88 43.86
C ARG A 771 -9.19 -31.90 43.56
N ARG A 772 -10.44 -31.46 43.42
CA ARG A 772 -11.57 -32.32 43.02
C ARG A 772 -11.38 -32.87 41.60
N ALA A 773 -10.88 -32.04 40.68
CA ALA A 773 -10.56 -32.47 39.33
C ALA A 773 -9.41 -33.51 39.33
N ALA A 774 -8.41 -33.36 40.21
CA ALA A 774 -7.30 -34.31 40.35
C ALA A 774 -7.73 -35.72 40.81
N GLY A 775 -8.81 -35.82 41.59
CA GLY A 775 -9.32 -37.07 42.17
C GLY A 775 -10.36 -37.82 41.32
N SER A 776 -10.75 -37.29 40.17
CA SER A 776 -11.71 -37.94 39.26
C SER A 776 -10.96 -38.91 38.31
N PRO A 777 -11.43 -40.16 38.09
CA PRO A 777 -10.75 -41.10 37.20
C PRO A 777 -10.73 -40.57 35.76
N ARG A 778 -9.56 -40.61 35.10
CA ARG A 778 -9.41 -40.28 33.67
C ARG A 778 -10.36 -41.18 32.86
N THR A 779 -11.38 -40.62 32.22
CA THR A 779 -12.04 -41.30 31.09
C THR A 779 -11.04 -41.35 29.94
N PRO A 780 -10.64 -42.54 29.45
CA PRO A 780 -9.75 -42.63 28.31
C PRO A 780 -10.47 -42.13 27.06
N THR A 781 -9.88 -41.13 26.40
CA THR A 781 -10.20 -40.69 25.03
C THR A 781 -9.29 -41.37 24.04
#